data_AF-A0A961IM63-F1
#
_entry.id   AF-A0A961IM63-F1
#
_cell.length_a   1.000
_cell.length_b   1.000
_cell.length_c   1.000
_cell.angle_alpha   90.00
_cell.angle_beta   90.00
_cell.angle_gamma   90.00
#
_symmetry.space_group_name_H-M   'P 1'
#
loop_
_entity.id
_entity.type
_entity.pdbx_description
1 polymer ?
#
loop_
_entity_poly.entity_id
_entity_poly.type
_entity_poly.pdbx_seq_one_letter_code
_entity_poly.pdbx_strand_id
1 'polypeptide(L)'
;MHASRIVCQRLRGLAATAALFLFVLHPGPGAARPSAAHAGQNRVPDLLFEASELLESVPPLRLAGSPAGHRVDLSEAMPPIADQGPGPMSAAWAVAYYAGSYLVHQGAAPYEHGDRCQSGGQDVLSPEFIFRGLEGRAQPALGLVAAARVAVREGLPACAQLPVGSEQVAAVALESRRRFRKLRRIAPHDLDTMRLLLARGQPLLAGVAVYSNFLDPGFEGIYDRLEGSFLGGQAVTVVGFDDSFAYPGGQGAFLVLNSWSADWGDDGRAWISYRTFQQAARPVLVFEAEPGIDIVEAEHLRARLEEAELPVLAASRGAFADRVSLEWTAVPQAAGYIVERCEPDREAYETIAFTRESRFVDSLTQAGFAYRYRVRAVRESSRSMTAWAHAEGFAGAPSGTLSQSPTGLRAELQRGGVLLRWQDLPGARAYEAQRFDQDQNVWVSVGRTRASEIRDGAIGPDRRYSYRVRAFRDAPGPWSDAIELSIAGQRTPPSPVSNLRLENGAVTWTPVPGADRYTLHVFDLAQRRWLPSWPVTDSTLALPAARGAAFLVAHNRAGASEPAGPLFFSAEERSLPAPTGLQTVVDGSRVSLSWRLSAPVDHLTIFRRSATDREYAVLDTVPGDQLQFVDQLTTPGFYLYRLAGIREGRESGAAGPAIVLRQPVREAVGRRFLFRDELEAFSGVWTALDWDGESGVQELRVEIEALGENAFHGRFRAGNRAPRDFQGMHVPGSRILEGSGFRMELLTPGQESLVEITRGELSPGGLERAFVKD
;
A
#
# COMPACT_ATOMS: atom_id res chain seq x y z
N MET A 1 -37.29 1.81 -48.87
CA MET A 1 -36.70 3.15 -49.11
C MET A 1 -35.45 3.29 -48.26
N HIS A 2 -34.50 4.07 -48.77
CA HIS A 2 -33.08 4.22 -48.41
C HIS A 2 -32.59 3.87 -46.99
N ALA A 3 -31.56 3.02 -46.94
CA ALA A 3 -30.23 3.28 -46.36
C ALA A 3 -29.56 1.96 -45.94
N SER A 4 -29.05 1.20 -46.91
CA SER A 4 -28.19 0.01 -46.68
C SER A 4 -27.38 -0.26 -47.95
N ARG A 5 -26.50 0.69 -48.31
CA ARG A 5 -25.47 0.53 -49.34
C ARG A 5 -24.31 1.45 -49.00
N ILE A 6 -23.36 0.91 -48.26
CA ILE A 6 -21.89 1.10 -48.23
C ILE A 6 -21.44 0.17 -47.09
N VAL A 7 -20.29 -0.49 -47.22
CA VAL A 7 -19.73 -1.59 -46.37
C VAL A 7 -19.91 -3.02 -46.91
N CYS A 8 -20.61 -3.24 -48.03
CA CYS A 8 -20.50 -4.50 -48.80
C CYS A 8 -19.57 -4.35 -50.01
N GLN A 9 -18.27 -4.19 -49.79
CA GLN A 9 -17.20 -4.53 -50.74
C GLN A 9 -15.83 -4.34 -50.07
N ARG A 10 -15.32 -5.38 -49.39
CA ARG A 10 -13.88 -5.72 -49.19
C ARG A 10 -13.67 -6.92 -48.24
N LEU A 11 -14.57 -7.91 -48.27
CA LEU A 11 -14.44 -9.19 -47.56
C LEU A 11 -14.42 -10.40 -48.51
N ARG A 12 -13.86 -10.23 -49.71
CA ARG A 12 -13.55 -11.34 -50.62
C ARG A 12 -12.22 -11.05 -51.33
N GLY A 13 -11.13 -11.55 -50.77
CA GLY A 13 -9.79 -11.41 -51.35
C GLY A 13 -8.65 -11.78 -50.41
N LEU A 14 -8.79 -12.83 -49.61
CA LEU A 14 -7.72 -13.37 -48.76
C LEU A 14 -7.80 -14.90 -48.76
N ALA A 15 -7.62 -15.48 -49.94
CA ALA A 15 -7.28 -16.87 -50.14
C ALA A 15 -6.56 -16.97 -51.49
N ALA A 16 -5.35 -17.55 -51.47
CA ALA A 16 -4.42 -17.80 -52.59
C ALA A 16 -3.48 -16.64 -52.99
N THR A 17 -2.28 -16.63 -52.40
CA THR A 17 -0.98 -16.59 -53.11
C THR A 17 0.15 -16.89 -52.13
N ALA A 18 0.38 -18.19 -51.91
CA ALA A 18 1.69 -18.70 -51.52
C ALA A 18 2.44 -19.04 -52.81
N ALA A 19 3.58 -18.37 -53.09
CA ALA A 19 4.76 -18.94 -53.75
C ALA A 19 5.75 -17.84 -54.22
N LEU A 20 6.99 -18.00 -53.75
CA LEU A 20 8.27 -17.67 -54.39
C LEU A 20 8.64 -16.21 -54.68
N PHE A 21 9.61 -15.71 -53.89
CA PHE A 21 10.88 -15.30 -54.47
C PHE A 21 12.02 -16.03 -53.75
N LEU A 22 12.81 -16.76 -54.54
CA LEU A 22 13.96 -17.57 -54.15
C LEU A 22 15.09 -17.24 -55.15
N PHE A 23 16.23 -16.75 -54.67
CA PHE A 23 17.55 -16.82 -55.32
C PHE A 23 18.57 -16.76 -54.17
N VAL A 24 19.08 -17.89 -53.69
CA VAL A 24 20.29 -18.62 -54.13
C VAL A 24 21.57 -17.79 -54.03
N LEU A 25 22.36 -18.06 -52.98
CA LEU A 25 23.82 -18.13 -53.06
C LEU A 25 24.32 -19.39 -52.32
N HIS A 26 25.16 -20.15 -53.01
CA HIS A 26 25.78 -21.41 -52.59
C HIS A 26 26.74 -21.25 -51.38
N PRO A 27 26.95 -22.31 -50.57
CA PRO A 27 27.99 -22.37 -49.57
C PRO A 27 29.29 -23.01 -50.11
N GLY A 28 30.43 -22.38 -49.85
CA GLY A 28 31.77 -22.97 -49.91
C GLY A 28 32.37 -23.05 -48.49
N PRO A 29 33.30 -23.99 -48.22
CA PRO A 29 33.30 -24.75 -46.97
C PRO A 29 34.19 -24.15 -45.88
N GLY A 30 33.78 -24.32 -44.62
CA GLY A 30 34.70 -24.25 -43.48
C GLY A 30 34.20 -23.48 -42.26
N ALA A 31 33.19 -23.98 -41.57
CA ALA A 31 33.05 -23.82 -40.12
C ALA A 31 32.00 -24.82 -39.60
N ALA A 32 32.34 -25.51 -38.51
CA ALA A 32 31.60 -26.61 -37.95
C ALA A 32 30.12 -26.28 -37.63
N ARG A 33 29.22 -27.22 -37.93
CA ARG A 33 27.81 -27.20 -37.52
C ARG A 33 27.70 -27.21 -35.98
N PRO A 34 26.92 -26.32 -35.35
CA PRO A 34 26.27 -26.62 -34.08
C PRO A 34 25.01 -27.44 -34.36
N SER A 35 24.89 -28.54 -33.62
CA SER A 35 23.77 -29.47 -33.61
C SER A 35 22.41 -28.77 -33.42
N ALA A 36 21.41 -29.21 -34.18
CA ALA A 36 20.01 -28.88 -33.95
C ALA A 36 19.58 -29.41 -32.58
N ALA A 37 19.24 -28.49 -31.66
CA ALA A 37 18.64 -28.81 -30.37
C ALA A 37 17.21 -28.23 -30.31
N HIS A 38 16.25 -29.13 -30.54
CA HIS A 38 14.99 -29.30 -29.80
C HIS A 38 14.16 -28.05 -29.48
N ALA A 39 13.04 -27.93 -30.19
CA ALA A 39 11.89 -27.12 -29.84
C ALA A 39 11.33 -27.55 -28.46
N GLY A 40 11.34 -26.62 -27.51
CA GLY A 40 10.68 -26.79 -26.22
C GLY A 40 11.42 -26.13 -25.07
N GLN A 41 11.15 -24.84 -24.84
CA GLN A 41 11.17 -24.17 -23.52
C GLN A 41 10.85 -22.68 -23.71
N ASN A 42 9.77 -22.19 -23.08
CA ASN A 42 9.54 -20.77 -22.82
C ASN A 42 10.52 -20.30 -21.72
N ARG A 43 11.80 -20.20 -22.05
CA ARG A 43 12.80 -19.48 -21.27
C ARG A 43 13.40 -18.41 -22.16
N VAL A 44 13.46 -17.18 -21.64
CA VAL A 44 14.25 -16.10 -22.24
C VAL A 44 15.72 -16.57 -22.20
N PRO A 45 16.45 -16.63 -23.32
CA PRO A 45 17.83 -17.15 -23.31
C PRO A 45 18.75 -16.27 -22.45
N ASP A 46 19.50 -16.88 -21.52
CA ASP A 46 20.41 -16.20 -20.57
C ASP A 46 21.52 -15.35 -21.23
N LEU A 47 21.76 -15.51 -22.53
CA LEU A 47 22.86 -14.91 -23.29
C LEU A 47 22.75 -13.40 -23.56
N LEU A 48 21.66 -12.72 -23.18
CA LEU A 48 21.45 -11.28 -23.42
C LEU A 48 21.75 -10.38 -22.21
N PHE A 49 22.07 -10.94 -21.03
CA PHE A 49 21.83 -10.23 -19.76
C PHE A 49 23.05 -9.99 -18.84
N GLU A 50 24.23 -10.53 -19.15
CA GLU A 50 25.38 -10.53 -18.23
C GLU A 50 26.00 -9.14 -17.94
N ALA A 51 25.92 -8.17 -18.86
CA ALA A 51 26.62 -6.88 -18.70
C ALA A 51 25.98 -5.90 -17.70
N SER A 52 24.70 -6.11 -17.34
CA SER A 52 23.94 -5.19 -16.49
C SER A 52 24.16 -5.40 -14.98
N GLU A 53 24.50 -6.61 -14.56
CA GLU A 53 24.76 -6.95 -13.14
C GLU A 53 25.97 -6.21 -12.56
N LEU A 54 26.84 -5.67 -13.42
CA LEU A 54 28.01 -4.86 -13.05
C LEU A 54 27.69 -3.37 -12.84
N LEU A 55 26.45 -2.92 -13.09
CA LEU A 55 26.03 -1.55 -12.83
C LEU A 55 25.56 -1.40 -11.39
N GLU A 56 25.95 -0.29 -10.75
CA GLU A 56 25.40 0.08 -9.44
C GLU A 56 23.87 0.20 -9.51
N SER A 57 23.19 -0.46 -8.58
CA SER A 57 21.74 -0.35 -8.47
C SER A 57 21.33 1.01 -7.89
N VAL A 58 20.16 1.49 -8.29
CA VAL A 58 19.45 2.51 -7.53
C VAL A 58 19.13 1.89 -6.16
N PRO A 59 19.47 2.54 -5.04
CA PRO A 59 19.02 2.10 -3.72
C PRO A 59 17.50 2.06 -3.73
N PRO A 60 16.85 0.99 -3.23
CA PRO A 60 15.41 0.84 -3.32
C PRO A 60 14.71 2.04 -2.70
N LEU A 61 13.96 2.78 -3.51
CA LEU A 61 13.20 3.94 -3.11
C LEU A 61 11.77 3.49 -2.83
N ARG A 62 11.36 3.50 -1.57
CA ARG A 62 9.99 3.12 -1.20
C ARG A 62 9.07 4.33 -1.21
N LEU A 63 7.93 4.20 -1.90
CA LEU A 63 6.77 5.07 -1.69
C LEU A 63 6.21 4.78 -0.28
N ALA A 64 5.95 5.83 0.50
CA ALA A 64 5.15 5.70 1.70
C ALA A 64 3.68 5.59 1.25
N GLY A 65 3.13 4.38 1.35
CA GLY A 65 1.84 4.00 0.77
C GLY A 65 1.98 3.47 -0.67
N SER A 66 1.37 2.32 -0.97
CA SER A 66 1.08 1.97 -2.36
C SER A 66 -0.21 2.67 -2.69
N PRO A 67 -0.23 3.69 -3.55
CA PRO A 67 -1.43 4.45 -3.68
C PRO A 67 -2.17 3.88 -4.88
N ALA A 68 -3.05 2.92 -4.61
CA ALA A 68 -3.98 2.47 -5.64
C ALA A 68 -4.76 3.69 -6.15
N GLY A 69 -4.52 4.08 -7.41
CA GLY A 69 -5.16 5.23 -8.06
C GLY A 69 -4.23 6.35 -8.56
N HIS A 70 -2.90 6.22 -8.47
CA HIS A 70 -1.99 7.22 -9.06
C HIS A 70 -1.74 6.95 -10.53
N ARG A 71 -1.75 8.04 -11.31
CA ARG A 71 -1.39 8.06 -12.72
C ARG A 71 -0.33 9.13 -12.95
N VAL A 72 0.73 8.75 -13.65
CA VAL A 72 1.75 9.66 -14.18
C VAL A 72 1.88 9.38 -15.67
N ASP A 73 1.91 10.44 -16.46
CA ASP A 73 2.04 10.36 -17.91
C ASP A 73 2.96 11.48 -18.40
N LEU A 74 4.18 11.13 -18.80
CA LEU A 74 5.16 12.07 -19.35
C LEU A 74 5.11 12.12 -20.88
N SER A 75 4.20 11.38 -21.53
CA SER A 75 4.25 11.14 -22.98
C SER A 75 4.03 12.40 -23.82
N GLU A 76 3.30 13.40 -23.31
CA GLU A 76 3.10 14.69 -24.00
C GLU A 76 4.36 15.57 -24.03
N ALA A 77 5.25 15.40 -23.05
CA ALA A 77 6.51 16.13 -22.97
C ALA A 77 7.66 15.42 -23.71
N MET A 78 7.41 14.21 -24.21
CA MET A 78 8.39 13.43 -24.97
C MET A 78 8.49 13.92 -26.41
N PRO A 79 9.63 13.69 -27.10
CA PRO A 79 9.75 13.95 -28.53
C PRO A 79 8.66 13.23 -29.35
N PRO A 80 8.30 13.77 -30.53
CA PRO A 80 7.29 13.17 -31.39
C PRO A 80 7.58 11.70 -31.70
N ILE A 81 6.53 10.88 -31.85
CA ILE A 81 6.67 9.45 -32.18
C ILE A 81 7.40 9.27 -33.51
N ALA A 82 8.38 8.38 -33.52
CA ALA A 82 9.29 8.19 -34.64
C ALA A 82 9.43 6.70 -35.00
N ASP A 83 9.85 6.46 -36.25
CA ASP A 83 10.12 5.13 -36.78
C ASP A 83 11.62 4.91 -36.93
N GLN A 84 12.13 3.87 -36.28
CA GLN A 84 13.53 3.46 -36.38
C GLN A 84 13.88 2.81 -37.73
N GLY A 85 12.90 2.37 -38.51
CA GLY A 85 13.12 1.63 -39.75
C GLY A 85 13.60 0.18 -39.54
N PRO A 86 14.07 -0.53 -40.59
CA PRO A 86 14.29 -1.98 -40.58
C PRO A 86 15.55 -2.46 -39.84
N GLY A 87 16.29 -1.59 -39.16
CA GLY A 87 17.56 -1.89 -38.49
C GLY A 87 17.45 -2.16 -36.97
N PRO A 88 18.47 -2.79 -36.33
CA PRO A 88 18.47 -3.10 -34.90
C PRO A 88 18.85 -1.88 -34.05
N MET A 89 18.07 -0.80 -34.14
CA MET A 89 18.38 0.50 -33.52
C MET A 89 17.56 0.83 -32.27
N SER A 90 16.67 -0.06 -31.82
CA SER A 90 15.71 0.26 -30.73
C SER A 90 16.39 0.75 -29.45
N ALA A 91 17.53 0.16 -29.08
CA ALA A 91 18.32 0.62 -27.94
C ALA A 91 18.85 2.05 -28.10
N ALA A 92 19.28 2.44 -29.31
CA ALA A 92 19.74 3.79 -29.58
C ALA A 92 18.58 4.80 -29.55
N TRP A 93 17.41 4.43 -30.08
CA TRP A 93 16.20 5.26 -30.06
C TRP A 93 15.66 5.47 -28.64
N ALA A 94 15.56 4.41 -27.83
CA ALA A 94 15.13 4.52 -26.44
C ALA A 94 16.07 5.46 -25.64
N VAL A 95 17.38 5.29 -25.80
CA VAL A 95 18.42 6.03 -25.06
C VAL A 95 18.56 7.48 -25.51
N ALA A 96 18.81 7.71 -26.80
CA ALA A 96 19.12 9.03 -27.33
C ALA A 96 17.84 9.81 -27.62
N TYR A 97 17.02 9.29 -28.53
CA TYR A 97 15.90 10.03 -29.08
C TYR A 97 14.83 10.29 -28.02
N TYR A 98 14.36 9.27 -27.29
CA TYR A 98 13.30 9.47 -26.30
C TYR A 98 13.83 9.98 -24.95
N ALA A 99 14.48 9.12 -24.15
CA ALA A 99 14.84 9.47 -22.77
C ALA A 99 15.86 10.63 -22.71
N GLY A 100 16.87 10.60 -23.59
CA GLY A 100 17.93 11.59 -23.61
C GLY A 100 17.45 12.99 -24.01
N SER A 101 16.70 13.11 -25.10
CA SER A 101 16.15 14.40 -25.54
C SER A 101 15.21 14.99 -24.50
N TYR A 102 14.30 14.17 -23.95
CA TYR A 102 13.39 14.60 -22.89
C TYR A 102 14.14 15.19 -21.70
N LEU A 103 15.18 14.51 -21.20
CA LEU A 103 15.98 14.97 -20.06
C LEU A 103 16.74 16.28 -20.35
N VAL A 104 17.20 16.47 -21.59
CA VAL A 104 17.89 17.71 -22.01
C VAL A 104 16.92 18.87 -22.23
N HIS A 105 15.65 18.58 -22.52
CA HIS A 105 14.62 19.55 -22.85
C HIS A 105 13.64 19.81 -21.67
N GLN A 106 13.91 19.27 -20.49
CA GLN A 106 13.10 19.54 -19.29
C GLN A 106 13.11 21.05 -18.96
N GLY A 107 11.92 21.63 -18.82
CA GLY A 107 11.76 23.07 -18.54
C GLY A 107 11.79 23.98 -19.77
N ALA A 108 11.89 23.42 -20.98
CA ALA A 108 11.74 24.14 -22.24
C ALA A 108 10.28 24.13 -22.76
N ALA A 109 10.02 24.82 -23.87
CA ALA A 109 8.72 24.80 -24.54
C ALA A 109 8.37 23.37 -25.03
N PRO A 110 7.09 23.01 -25.24
CA PRO A 110 6.73 21.71 -25.82
C PRO A 110 7.35 21.50 -27.20
N TYR A 111 7.69 20.25 -27.54
CA TYR A 111 8.17 19.88 -28.86
C TYR A 111 7.14 20.20 -29.95
N GLU A 112 7.59 20.79 -31.07
CA GLU A 112 6.75 20.97 -32.23
C GLU A 112 6.71 19.69 -33.09
N HIS A 113 5.65 19.52 -33.90
CA HIS A 113 5.45 18.30 -34.69
C HIS A 113 6.62 17.99 -35.67
N GLY A 114 7.41 19.01 -36.02
CA GLY A 114 8.59 18.95 -36.88
C GLY A 114 9.90 18.59 -36.17
N ASP A 115 9.95 18.51 -34.84
CA ASP A 115 11.15 18.23 -34.06
C ASP A 115 11.48 16.73 -34.03
N ARG A 116 11.75 16.17 -35.21
CA ARG A 116 12.11 14.76 -35.39
C ARG A 116 13.58 14.63 -35.76
N CYS A 117 14.14 13.45 -35.48
CA CYS A 117 15.51 13.19 -35.89
C CYS A 117 15.64 13.10 -37.43
N GLN A 118 14.60 12.59 -38.08
CA GLN A 118 14.49 12.49 -39.54
C GLN A 118 14.44 13.86 -40.25
N SER A 119 14.04 14.92 -39.54
CA SER A 119 14.02 16.30 -40.04
C SER A 119 15.22 17.14 -39.55
N GLY A 120 16.16 16.53 -38.81
CA GLY A 120 17.34 17.23 -38.31
C GLY A 120 17.04 18.20 -37.15
N GLY A 121 16.13 17.85 -36.24
CA GLY A 121 15.80 18.68 -35.08
C GLY A 121 17.00 19.01 -34.18
N GLN A 122 17.02 20.22 -33.62
CA GLN A 122 18.09 20.72 -32.74
C GLN A 122 17.93 20.24 -31.29
N ASP A 123 16.68 20.07 -30.85
CA ASP A 123 16.33 19.75 -29.45
C ASP A 123 16.12 18.24 -29.21
N VAL A 124 16.44 17.42 -30.22
CA VAL A 124 16.42 15.96 -30.16
C VAL A 124 17.81 15.38 -30.39
N LEU A 125 18.18 14.36 -29.61
CA LEU A 125 19.49 13.72 -29.66
C LEU A 125 19.54 12.58 -30.67
N SER A 126 20.68 12.46 -31.35
CA SER A 126 20.88 11.51 -32.46
C SER A 126 21.06 10.07 -32.00
N PRO A 127 20.13 9.13 -32.34
CA PRO A 127 20.34 7.70 -32.14
C PRO A 127 21.39 7.14 -33.10
N GLU A 128 21.62 7.78 -34.26
CA GLU A 128 22.63 7.38 -35.25
C GLU A 128 24.04 7.34 -34.64
N PHE A 129 24.34 8.30 -33.75
CA PHE A 129 25.64 8.38 -33.06
C PHE A 129 25.95 7.12 -32.26
N ILE A 130 24.95 6.61 -31.52
CA ILE A 130 25.08 5.37 -30.73
C ILE A 130 25.21 4.16 -31.65
N PHE A 131 24.36 4.08 -32.68
CA PHE A 131 24.33 2.94 -33.59
C PHE A 131 25.67 2.77 -34.31
N ARG A 132 26.19 3.82 -34.95
CA ARG A 132 27.46 3.79 -35.69
C ARG A 132 28.68 3.61 -34.80
N GLY A 133 28.68 4.18 -33.59
CA GLY A 133 29.75 3.96 -32.60
C GLY A 133 29.89 2.50 -32.14
N LEU A 134 28.86 1.68 -32.36
CA LEU A 134 28.79 0.29 -31.91
C LEU A 134 28.74 -0.74 -33.05
N GLU A 135 28.45 -0.33 -34.29
CA GLU A 135 28.37 -1.19 -35.50
C GLU A 135 29.67 -1.98 -35.80
N GLY A 136 30.84 -1.47 -35.38
CA GLY A 136 32.14 -2.14 -35.55
C GLY A 136 32.54 -3.16 -34.48
N ARG A 137 31.70 -3.43 -33.46
CA ARG A 137 32.09 -4.21 -32.26
C ARG A 137 31.59 -5.66 -32.20
N ALA A 138 31.20 -6.25 -33.33
CA ALA A 138 30.74 -7.64 -33.45
C ALA A 138 29.65 -8.03 -32.42
N GLN A 139 28.50 -7.33 -32.45
CA GLN A 139 27.33 -7.69 -31.64
C GLN A 139 26.09 -7.84 -32.53
N PRO A 140 25.36 -8.98 -32.47
CA PRO A 140 24.24 -9.26 -33.37
C PRO A 140 22.93 -8.50 -33.06
N ALA A 141 22.89 -7.73 -31.97
CA ALA A 141 21.86 -6.73 -31.68
C ALA A 141 22.43 -5.70 -30.68
N LEU A 142 22.12 -4.42 -30.86
CA LEU A 142 22.62 -3.34 -30.01
C LEU A 142 22.07 -3.50 -28.57
N GLY A 143 22.92 -3.88 -27.62
CA GLY A 143 22.50 -4.05 -26.22
C GLY A 143 22.19 -2.72 -25.54
N LEU A 144 21.06 -2.62 -24.83
CA LEU A 144 20.59 -1.40 -24.16
C LEU A 144 21.63 -0.78 -23.20
N VAL A 145 22.36 -1.61 -22.45
CA VAL A 145 23.44 -1.15 -21.55
C VAL A 145 24.60 -0.52 -22.32
N ALA A 146 24.97 -1.10 -23.47
CA ALA A 146 26.05 -0.58 -24.30
C ALA A 146 25.66 0.79 -24.88
N ALA A 147 24.43 0.91 -25.38
CA ALA A 147 23.88 2.18 -25.85
C ALA A 147 23.88 3.26 -24.76
N ALA A 148 23.37 2.96 -23.56
CA ALA A 148 23.34 3.90 -22.45
C ALA A 148 24.74 4.31 -21.96
N ARG A 149 25.74 3.42 -22.03
CA ARG A 149 27.13 3.74 -21.69
C ARG A 149 27.77 4.74 -22.67
N VAL A 150 27.41 4.71 -23.95
CA VAL A 150 27.87 5.71 -24.93
C VAL A 150 27.36 7.10 -24.52
N ALA A 151 26.09 7.21 -24.14
CA ALA A 151 25.50 8.47 -23.68
C ALA A 151 26.23 9.06 -22.45
N VAL A 152 26.63 8.21 -21.49
CA VAL A 152 27.39 8.64 -20.30
C VAL A 152 28.85 9.00 -20.65
N ARG A 153 29.54 8.14 -21.40
CA ARG A 153 31.00 8.26 -21.63
C ARG A 153 31.38 9.26 -22.70
N GLU A 154 30.55 9.43 -23.72
CA GLU A 154 30.91 10.16 -24.93
C GLU A 154 30.01 11.38 -25.16
N GLY A 155 28.82 11.40 -24.54
CA GLY A 155 27.78 12.38 -24.80
C GLY A 155 27.16 12.20 -26.18
N LEU A 156 25.97 12.76 -26.37
CA LEU A 156 25.20 12.61 -27.60
C LEU A 156 25.05 13.95 -28.33
N PRO A 157 25.26 13.99 -29.65
CA PRO A 157 25.00 15.18 -30.45
C PRO A 157 23.51 15.33 -30.76
N ALA A 158 23.09 16.53 -31.17
CA ALA A 158 21.75 16.76 -31.69
C ALA A 158 21.57 16.10 -33.07
N CYS A 159 20.32 15.76 -33.44
CA CYS A 159 20.00 15.22 -34.75
C CYS A 159 20.34 16.18 -35.90
N ALA A 160 20.28 17.49 -35.66
CA ALA A 160 20.76 18.49 -36.62
C ALA A 160 22.25 18.32 -37.01
N GLN A 161 23.06 17.77 -36.12
CA GLN A 161 24.50 17.56 -36.34
C GLN A 161 24.79 16.18 -36.93
N LEU A 162 23.95 15.19 -36.62
CA LEU A 162 24.05 13.84 -37.15
C LEU A 162 22.65 13.24 -37.35
N PRO A 163 22.02 13.47 -38.52
CA PRO A 163 20.72 12.89 -38.82
C PRO A 163 20.78 11.37 -38.98
N VAL A 164 19.63 10.71 -38.82
CA VAL A 164 19.48 9.26 -39.06
C VAL A 164 19.82 8.92 -40.51
N GLY A 165 20.53 7.81 -40.72
CA GLY A 165 20.97 7.37 -42.05
C GLY A 165 22.30 7.96 -42.51
N SER A 166 22.99 8.75 -41.67
CA SER A 166 24.34 9.23 -41.98
C SER A 166 25.32 8.06 -42.11
N GLU A 167 26.04 7.98 -43.24
CA GLU A 167 27.00 6.89 -43.50
C GLU A 167 28.30 7.01 -42.68
N GLN A 168 28.65 8.22 -42.25
CA GLN A 168 29.84 8.50 -41.45
C GLN A 168 29.48 9.33 -40.23
N VAL A 169 30.06 8.99 -39.08
CA VAL A 169 30.01 9.83 -37.88
C VAL A 169 30.96 11.01 -38.11
N ALA A 170 30.42 12.16 -38.47
CA ALA A 170 31.20 13.39 -38.56
C ALA A 170 31.88 13.67 -37.20
N ALA A 171 33.06 14.30 -37.23
CA ALA A 171 33.76 14.72 -36.01
C ALA A 171 32.96 15.81 -35.28
N VAL A 172 31.96 15.43 -34.51
CA VAL A 172 31.17 16.38 -33.70
C VAL A 172 31.98 16.77 -32.48
N ALA A 173 32.17 18.07 -32.24
CA ALA A 173 32.92 18.57 -31.09
C ALA A 173 32.37 18.00 -29.77
N LEU A 174 33.27 17.63 -28.83
CA LEU A 174 32.86 17.06 -27.55
C LEU A 174 31.97 18.02 -26.73
N GLU A 175 32.21 19.31 -26.90
CA GLU A 175 31.56 20.42 -26.17
C GLU A 175 30.12 20.65 -26.60
N SER A 176 29.76 20.27 -27.84
CA SER A 176 28.40 20.39 -28.34
C SER A 176 27.52 19.19 -28.00
N ARG A 177 28.10 18.12 -27.43
CA ARG A 177 27.39 16.89 -27.04
C ARG A 177 26.81 17.00 -25.64
N ARG A 178 25.62 16.44 -25.45
CA ARG A 178 24.94 16.36 -24.15
C ARG A 178 25.38 15.10 -23.42
N ARG A 179 25.98 15.26 -22.25
CA ARG A 179 26.54 14.16 -21.43
C ARG A 179 25.62 13.86 -20.25
N PHE A 180 25.46 12.58 -19.96
CA PHE A 180 24.72 12.09 -18.80
C PHE A 180 25.70 11.66 -17.70
N ARG A 181 25.46 12.06 -16.45
CA ARG A 181 26.45 11.90 -15.37
C ARG A 181 26.65 10.45 -14.96
N LYS A 182 25.57 9.73 -14.71
CA LYS A 182 25.61 8.35 -14.20
C LYS A 182 24.42 7.54 -14.69
N LEU A 183 24.68 6.26 -14.92
CA LEU A 183 23.68 5.25 -15.28
C LEU A 183 23.53 4.29 -14.10
N ARG A 184 22.30 4.04 -13.67
CA ARG A 184 22.00 3.09 -12.59
C ARG A 184 21.02 2.03 -13.06
N ARG A 185 21.13 0.84 -12.46
CA ARG A 185 20.20 -0.27 -12.70
C ARG A 185 19.05 -0.25 -11.71
N ILE A 186 17.85 -0.60 -12.16
CA ILE A 186 16.69 -0.85 -11.29
C ILE A 186 16.34 -2.33 -11.43
N ALA A 187 16.04 -2.98 -10.30
CA ALA A 187 15.58 -4.35 -10.33
C ALA A 187 14.18 -4.39 -10.98
N PRO A 188 13.90 -5.29 -11.96
CA PRO A 188 12.60 -5.35 -12.63
C PRO A 188 11.41 -5.48 -11.68
N HIS A 189 11.63 -6.06 -10.50
CA HIS A 189 10.62 -6.30 -9.46
C HIS A 189 10.37 -5.09 -8.57
N ASP A 190 11.25 -4.08 -8.61
CA ASP A 190 11.19 -2.89 -7.76
C ASP A 190 10.30 -1.81 -8.39
N LEU A 191 8.99 -2.11 -8.39
CA LEU A 191 7.97 -1.22 -8.95
C LEU A 191 7.89 0.12 -8.21
N ASP A 192 8.19 0.15 -6.92
CA ASP A 192 8.15 1.38 -6.11
C ASP A 192 9.19 2.38 -6.58
N THR A 193 10.44 1.92 -6.78
CA THR A 193 11.51 2.76 -7.31
C THR A 193 11.15 3.28 -8.70
N MET A 194 10.63 2.43 -9.58
CA MET A 194 10.24 2.83 -10.94
C MET A 194 9.15 3.90 -10.93
N ARG A 195 8.06 3.67 -10.19
CA ARG A 195 6.95 4.63 -10.06
C ARG A 195 7.41 5.96 -9.50
N LEU A 196 8.25 5.94 -8.46
CA LEU A 196 8.75 7.15 -7.82
C LEU A 196 9.69 7.94 -8.75
N LEU A 197 10.50 7.27 -9.57
CA LEU A 197 11.35 7.94 -10.55
C LEU A 197 10.51 8.57 -11.67
N LEU A 198 9.51 7.85 -12.18
CA LEU A 198 8.57 8.39 -13.17
C LEU A 198 7.79 9.60 -12.62
N ALA A 199 7.34 9.53 -11.36
CA ALA A 199 6.69 10.66 -10.67
C ALA A 199 7.61 11.88 -10.49
N ARG A 200 8.94 11.70 -10.50
CA ARG A 200 9.93 12.78 -10.52
C ARG A 200 10.26 13.29 -11.94
N GLY A 201 9.51 12.86 -12.95
CA GLY A 201 9.83 13.15 -14.33
C GLY A 201 11.12 12.47 -14.79
N GLN A 202 11.47 11.28 -14.29
CA GLN A 202 12.62 10.52 -14.80
C GLN A 202 12.13 9.32 -15.62
N PRO A 203 12.29 9.32 -16.95
CA PRO A 203 11.96 8.17 -17.78
C PRO A 203 12.92 7.02 -17.52
N LEU A 204 12.41 5.80 -17.72
CA LEU A 204 13.19 4.58 -17.54
C LEU A 204 13.48 3.95 -18.90
N LEU A 205 14.62 3.28 -19.00
CA LEU A 205 15.01 2.52 -20.18
C LEU A 205 14.81 1.04 -19.88
N ALA A 206 14.07 0.32 -20.71
CA ALA A 206 13.81 -1.11 -20.50
C ALA A 206 14.07 -1.92 -21.76
N GLY A 207 14.79 -3.03 -21.63
CA GLY A 207 14.82 -4.08 -22.64
C GLY A 207 13.69 -5.06 -22.36
N VAL A 208 12.81 -5.33 -23.31
CA VAL A 208 11.62 -6.18 -23.14
C VAL A 208 11.70 -7.39 -24.07
N ALA A 209 11.46 -8.58 -23.53
CA ALA A 209 11.27 -9.80 -24.32
C ALA A 209 9.96 -9.73 -25.11
N VAL A 210 10.06 -9.73 -26.44
CA VAL A 210 8.93 -9.61 -27.37
C VAL A 210 8.41 -10.99 -27.76
N TYR A 211 7.11 -11.17 -27.60
CA TYR A 211 6.36 -12.33 -28.08
C TYR A 211 5.41 -11.89 -29.20
N SER A 212 4.87 -12.82 -29.98
CA SER A 212 4.02 -12.49 -31.13
C SER A 212 2.82 -11.59 -30.80
N ASN A 213 2.25 -11.71 -29.60
CA ASN A 213 1.15 -10.85 -29.16
C ASN A 213 1.58 -9.41 -28.76
N PHE A 214 2.88 -9.09 -28.74
CA PHE A 214 3.38 -7.73 -28.55
C PHE A 214 3.38 -6.91 -29.87
N LEU A 215 3.31 -7.58 -31.03
CA LEU A 215 3.26 -6.89 -32.32
C LEU A 215 1.96 -6.09 -32.50
N ASP A 216 0.89 -6.53 -31.83
CA ASP A 216 -0.40 -5.86 -31.79
C ASP A 216 -0.94 -5.94 -30.35
N PRO A 217 -0.59 -4.99 -29.48
CA PRO A 217 -1.09 -4.96 -28.10
C PRO A 217 -2.58 -4.57 -28.01
N GLY A 218 -3.24 -4.23 -29.12
CA GLY A 218 -4.62 -3.75 -29.20
C GLY A 218 -4.77 -2.24 -28.97
N PHE A 219 -5.76 -1.61 -29.64
CA PHE A 219 -6.14 -0.20 -29.43
C PHE A 219 -6.82 -0.07 -28.05
N GLU A 220 -6.30 0.80 -27.18
CA GLU A 220 -6.64 0.91 -25.73
C GLU A 220 -6.19 -0.30 -24.85
N GLY A 221 -5.46 -1.26 -25.41
CA GLY A 221 -5.12 -2.53 -24.77
C GLY A 221 -3.92 -2.50 -23.82
N ILE A 222 -3.99 -3.33 -22.77
CA ILE A 222 -2.87 -3.61 -21.87
C ILE A 222 -2.18 -4.90 -22.33
N TYR A 223 -0.88 -4.85 -22.58
CA TYR A 223 -0.03 -6.02 -22.75
C TYR A 223 0.14 -6.74 -21.39
N ASP A 224 -0.78 -7.66 -21.09
CA ASP A 224 -0.97 -8.28 -19.76
C ASP A 224 -0.42 -9.71 -19.63
N ARG A 225 0.09 -10.28 -20.74
CA ARG A 225 0.64 -11.64 -20.79
C ARG A 225 1.63 -11.82 -21.95
N LEU A 226 2.52 -12.82 -21.81
CA LEU A 226 3.44 -13.24 -22.85
C LEU A 226 2.84 -14.43 -23.61
N GLU A 227 2.45 -14.25 -24.88
CA GLU A 227 1.75 -15.28 -25.65
C GLU A 227 2.28 -15.47 -27.08
N GLY A 228 2.28 -16.74 -27.50
CA GLY A 228 2.76 -17.19 -28.80
C GLY A 228 4.29 -17.29 -28.85
N SER A 229 4.89 -17.04 -30.02
CA SER A 229 6.33 -17.29 -30.25
C SER A 229 7.19 -16.14 -29.76
N PHE A 230 8.30 -16.44 -29.08
CA PHE A 230 9.34 -15.46 -28.77
C PHE A 230 10.00 -14.96 -30.06
N LEU A 231 10.07 -13.63 -30.23
CA LEU A 231 10.56 -12.98 -31.44
C LEU A 231 11.89 -12.25 -31.24
N GLY A 232 12.28 -11.96 -30.00
CA GLY A 232 13.54 -11.28 -29.69
C GLY A 232 13.43 -10.30 -28.53
N GLY A 233 14.42 -9.41 -28.40
CA GLY A 233 14.41 -8.30 -27.44
C GLY A 233 14.15 -6.97 -28.13
N GLN A 234 13.39 -6.09 -27.49
CA GLN A 234 13.11 -4.73 -27.95
C GLN A 234 13.37 -3.74 -26.82
N ALA A 235 14.08 -2.65 -27.10
CA ALA A 235 14.21 -1.57 -26.12
C ALA A 235 13.04 -0.60 -26.24
N VAL A 236 12.49 -0.20 -25.09
CA VAL A 236 11.40 0.77 -24.95
C VAL A 236 11.76 1.81 -23.88
N THR A 237 11.11 2.96 -23.95
CA THR A 237 11.20 4.00 -22.91
C THR A 237 9.92 3.97 -22.08
N VAL A 238 10.06 3.78 -20.78
CA VAL A 238 8.94 3.87 -19.83
C VAL A 238 8.75 5.33 -19.44
N VAL A 239 7.55 5.85 -19.66
CA VAL A 239 7.25 7.28 -19.54
C VAL A 239 6.07 7.57 -18.61
N GLY A 240 5.47 6.55 -18.03
CA GLY A 240 4.34 6.74 -17.14
C GLY A 240 3.92 5.45 -16.47
N PHE A 241 2.96 5.58 -15.56
CA PHE A 241 2.31 4.45 -14.93
C PHE A 241 0.88 4.84 -14.55
N ASP A 242 0.02 3.83 -14.42
CA ASP A 242 -1.35 4.01 -13.94
C ASP A 242 -1.72 2.80 -13.09
N ASP A 243 -1.95 3.04 -11.79
CA ASP A 243 -2.32 2.03 -10.80
C ASP A 243 -3.80 1.62 -10.88
N SER A 244 -4.64 2.31 -11.68
CA SER A 244 -6.07 2.03 -11.80
C SER A 244 -6.40 0.82 -12.69
N PHE A 245 -5.47 0.42 -13.57
CA PHE A 245 -5.68 -0.72 -14.45
C PHE A 245 -5.84 -2.03 -13.67
N ALA A 246 -6.95 -2.73 -13.88
CA ALA A 246 -7.22 -4.04 -13.28
C ALA A 246 -7.24 -5.14 -14.35
N TYR A 247 -6.53 -6.23 -14.10
CA TYR A 247 -6.48 -7.39 -14.99
C TYR A 247 -6.40 -8.70 -14.16
N PRO A 248 -6.70 -9.87 -14.73
CA PRO A 248 -6.71 -11.13 -13.99
C PRO A 248 -5.38 -11.44 -13.26
N GLY A 249 -5.38 -11.18 -11.95
CA GLY A 249 -4.28 -11.46 -11.03
C GLY A 249 -3.21 -10.36 -10.90
N GLY A 250 -3.49 -9.14 -11.34
CA GLY A 250 -2.63 -8.00 -11.03
C GLY A 250 -3.35 -6.66 -11.19
N GLN A 251 -2.71 -5.61 -10.70
CA GLN A 251 -3.18 -4.24 -10.81
C GLN A 251 -2.02 -3.37 -11.25
N GLY A 252 -2.32 -2.36 -12.06
CA GLY A 252 -1.41 -1.34 -12.53
C GLY A 252 -0.60 -1.72 -13.78
N ALA A 253 -0.27 -0.71 -14.58
CA ALA A 253 0.52 -0.84 -15.80
C ALA A 253 1.51 0.32 -15.97
N PHE A 254 2.57 0.08 -16.74
CA PHE A 254 3.51 1.09 -17.19
C PHE A 254 3.18 1.54 -18.61
N LEU A 255 3.20 2.85 -18.86
CA LEU A 255 3.11 3.42 -20.20
C LEU A 255 4.49 3.39 -20.85
N VAL A 256 4.58 2.78 -22.03
CA VAL A 256 5.83 2.70 -22.78
C VAL A 256 5.71 3.35 -24.15
N LEU A 257 6.79 3.98 -24.58
CA LEU A 257 6.99 4.45 -25.96
C LEU A 257 7.86 3.44 -26.71
N ASN A 258 7.46 3.15 -27.95
CA ASN A 258 8.19 2.27 -28.85
C ASN A 258 8.60 3.03 -30.13
N SER A 259 9.68 2.59 -30.75
CA SER A 259 10.27 3.20 -31.94
C SER A 259 9.79 2.56 -33.25
N TRP A 260 8.55 2.06 -33.28
CA TRP A 260 7.92 1.37 -34.42
C TRP A 260 6.82 2.21 -35.09
N SER A 261 6.97 3.53 -35.11
CA SER A 261 5.98 4.49 -35.63
C SER A 261 4.69 4.59 -34.82
N ALA A 262 3.78 5.49 -35.24
CA ALA A 262 2.47 5.68 -34.64
C ALA A 262 1.50 4.52 -34.92
N ASP A 263 1.77 3.68 -35.93
CA ASP A 263 0.90 2.56 -36.29
C ASP A 263 0.93 1.41 -35.27
N TRP A 264 1.89 1.42 -34.34
CA TRP A 264 2.00 0.42 -33.29
C TRP A 264 1.29 0.87 -32.00
N GLY A 265 0.36 0.06 -31.52
CA GLY A 265 -0.37 0.33 -30.28
C GLY A 265 -1.33 1.52 -30.39
N ASP A 266 -1.34 2.36 -29.36
CA ASP A 266 -2.09 3.62 -29.29
C ASP A 266 -1.14 4.78 -29.64
N ASP A 267 -1.08 5.14 -30.93
CA ASP A 267 -0.19 6.17 -31.48
C ASP A 267 1.30 5.99 -31.07
N GLY A 268 1.84 4.78 -31.20
CA GLY A 268 3.24 4.46 -30.84
C GLY A 268 3.46 4.19 -29.35
N ARG A 269 2.37 4.11 -28.58
CA ARG A 269 2.37 3.91 -27.12
C ARG A 269 1.63 2.62 -26.78
N ALA A 270 2.00 2.00 -25.66
CA ALA A 270 1.22 0.90 -25.11
C ALA A 270 1.33 0.84 -23.59
N TRP A 271 0.33 0.24 -22.96
CA TRP A 271 0.37 -0.11 -21.55
C TRP A 271 0.91 -1.53 -21.39
N ILE A 272 1.95 -1.71 -20.59
CA ILE A 272 2.44 -3.04 -20.19
C ILE A 272 2.08 -3.26 -18.73
N SER A 273 1.33 -4.32 -18.44
CA SER A 273 0.94 -4.63 -17.06
C SER A 273 2.17 -4.81 -16.17
N TYR A 274 2.12 -4.39 -14.90
CA TYR A 274 3.25 -4.56 -13.98
C TYR A 274 3.75 -6.00 -13.92
N ARG A 275 2.81 -6.96 -13.91
CA ARG A 275 3.14 -8.39 -13.96
C ARG A 275 3.93 -8.74 -15.21
N THR A 276 3.44 -8.37 -16.39
CA THR A 276 4.10 -8.67 -17.67
C THR A 276 5.46 -8.01 -17.74
N PHE A 277 5.55 -6.76 -17.28
CA PHE A 277 6.77 -5.99 -17.26
C PHE A 277 7.82 -6.68 -16.37
N GLN A 278 7.47 -7.11 -15.16
CA GLN A 278 8.38 -7.84 -14.27
C GLN A 278 8.89 -9.17 -14.87
N GLN A 279 8.09 -9.81 -15.74
CA GLN A 279 8.45 -11.05 -16.42
C GLN A 279 9.34 -10.82 -17.65
N ALA A 280 9.07 -9.79 -18.44
CA ALA A 280 9.70 -9.58 -19.74
C ALA A 280 10.80 -8.51 -19.74
N ALA A 281 10.80 -7.56 -18.80
CA ALA A 281 11.69 -6.41 -18.83
C ALA A 281 13.02 -6.68 -18.11
N ARG A 282 14.12 -6.82 -18.87
CA ARG A 282 15.51 -6.86 -18.39
C ARG A 282 16.46 -6.34 -19.49
N PRO A 283 17.43 -5.45 -19.17
CA PRO A 283 17.58 -4.70 -17.93
C PRO A 283 16.63 -3.49 -17.87
N VAL A 284 16.41 -2.95 -16.67
CA VAL A 284 15.74 -1.65 -16.44
C VAL A 284 16.79 -0.67 -15.91
N LEU A 285 16.90 0.51 -16.54
CA LEU A 285 17.94 1.50 -16.28
C LEU A 285 17.35 2.91 -16.13
N VAL A 286 18.07 3.79 -15.46
CA VAL A 286 17.74 5.22 -15.32
C VAL A 286 19.01 6.09 -15.35
N PHE A 287 18.90 7.29 -15.90
CA PHE A 287 19.91 8.34 -15.78
C PHE A 287 19.68 9.15 -14.50
N GLU A 288 20.71 9.38 -13.70
CA GLU A 288 20.60 10.20 -12.49
C GLU A 288 20.43 11.69 -12.85
N ALA A 289 19.38 12.35 -12.35
CA ALA A 289 19.10 13.77 -12.62
C ALA A 289 20.10 14.72 -11.94
N GLU A 290 20.28 15.90 -12.55
CA GLU A 290 21.14 16.99 -12.06
C GLU A 290 20.78 17.41 -10.61
N PRO A 291 21.76 17.88 -9.81
CA PRO A 291 21.48 18.52 -8.53
C PRO A 291 20.86 19.90 -8.77
N GLY A 292 19.53 19.95 -8.84
CA GLY A 292 18.76 21.19 -8.98
C GLY A 292 17.26 21.07 -8.71
N ILE A 293 16.76 19.90 -8.30
CA ILE A 293 15.38 19.71 -7.84
C ILE A 293 15.41 19.78 -6.31
N ASP A 294 14.79 20.81 -5.75
CA ASP A 294 14.89 21.18 -4.33
C ASP A 294 14.43 20.05 -3.39
N ILE A 295 15.33 19.65 -2.49
CA ILE A 295 15.11 18.66 -1.42
C ILE A 295 13.92 19.06 -0.52
N VAL A 296 13.61 20.35 -0.46
CA VAL A 296 12.55 20.95 0.34
C VAL A 296 11.16 20.51 -0.15
N GLU A 297 10.93 20.34 -1.44
CA GLU A 297 9.59 19.99 -1.97
C GLU A 297 9.27 18.50 -1.78
N ALA A 298 10.29 17.63 -1.83
CA ALA A 298 10.16 16.21 -1.53
C ALA A 298 9.95 15.93 -0.03
N GLU A 299 10.52 16.76 0.86
CA GLU A 299 10.26 16.68 2.30
C GLU A 299 8.85 17.18 2.65
N HIS A 300 8.39 18.27 2.04
CA HIS A 300 7.01 18.76 2.24
C HIS A 300 5.96 17.78 1.68
N LEU A 301 6.18 17.21 0.50
CA LEU A 301 5.25 16.20 -0.04
C LEU A 301 5.23 14.92 0.81
N ARG A 302 6.39 14.50 1.33
CA ARG A 302 6.46 13.39 2.31
C ARG A 302 5.74 13.70 3.61
N ALA A 303 5.93 14.89 4.16
CA ALA A 303 5.23 15.31 5.37
C ALA A 303 3.72 15.30 5.16
N ARG A 304 3.23 15.78 4.01
CA ARG A 304 1.80 15.74 3.64
C ARG A 304 1.25 14.33 3.44
N LEU A 305 2.04 13.41 2.89
CA LEU A 305 1.66 12.00 2.75
C LEU A 305 1.67 11.26 4.11
N GLU A 306 2.66 11.52 4.96
CA GLU A 306 2.69 10.99 6.33
C GLU A 306 1.52 11.52 7.17
N GLU A 307 1.15 12.79 6.99
CA GLU A 307 -0.01 13.42 7.63
C GLU A 307 -1.33 12.78 7.15
N ALA A 308 -1.46 12.46 5.87
CA ALA A 308 -2.61 11.74 5.33
C ALA A 308 -2.75 10.29 5.82
N GLU A 309 -1.66 9.69 6.31
CA GLU A 309 -1.62 8.33 6.88
C GLU A 309 -1.67 8.30 8.41
N LEU A 310 -1.88 9.45 9.07
CA LEU A 310 -1.97 9.52 10.53
C LEU A 310 -3.17 8.73 11.07
N PRO A 311 -2.98 7.98 12.18
CA PRO A 311 -4.09 7.33 12.83
C PRO A 311 -5.03 8.41 13.43
N VAL A 312 -6.33 8.29 13.20
CA VAL A 312 -7.31 9.13 13.90
C VAL A 312 -7.37 8.66 15.34
N LEU A 313 -6.83 9.44 16.27
CA LEU A 313 -6.76 9.11 17.69
C LEU A 313 -7.94 9.70 18.44
N ALA A 314 -8.62 8.87 19.23
CA ALA A 314 -9.67 9.26 20.15
C ALA A 314 -9.31 8.86 21.58
N ALA A 315 -9.66 9.70 22.55
CA ALA A 315 -9.50 9.45 23.97
C ALA A 315 -10.84 9.59 24.69
N SER A 316 -11.09 8.74 25.69
CA SER A 316 -12.32 8.81 26.47
C SER A 316 -12.37 10.05 27.35
N ARG A 317 -13.53 10.70 27.40
CA ARG A 317 -13.77 11.94 28.14
C ARG A 317 -14.87 11.73 29.16
N GLY A 318 -14.49 11.38 30.39
CA GLY A 318 -15.43 11.18 31.50
C GLY A 318 -16.14 9.84 31.56
N ALA A 319 -15.91 8.93 30.59
CA ALA A 319 -16.58 7.63 30.52
C ALA A 319 -16.19 6.67 31.65
N PHE A 320 -14.97 6.80 32.19
CA PHE A 320 -14.44 5.99 33.28
C PHE A 320 -13.99 6.88 34.42
N ALA A 321 -14.20 6.44 35.66
CA ALA A 321 -13.86 7.21 36.84
C ALA A 321 -12.38 7.12 37.23
N ASP A 322 -11.66 6.16 36.66
CA ASP A 322 -10.37 5.66 37.13
C ASP A 322 -9.34 5.46 36.00
N ARG A 323 -9.71 5.74 34.74
CA ARG A 323 -8.84 5.51 33.58
C ARG A 323 -9.23 6.38 32.39
N VAL A 324 -8.33 6.49 31.42
CA VAL A 324 -8.61 6.99 30.08
C VAL A 324 -8.39 5.86 29.07
N SER A 325 -9.38 5.59 28.22
CA SER A 325 -9.27 4.65 27.10
C SER A 325 -8.89 5.40 25.84
N LEU A 326 -7.88 4.91 25.12
CA LEU A 326 -7.41 5.42 23.84
C LEU A 326 -7.68 4.41 22.74
N GLU A 327 -8.22 4.86 21.63
CA GLU A 327 -8.46 4.05 20.43
C GLU A 327 -8.06 4.85 19.19
N TRP A 328 -7.54 4.15 18.18
CA TRP A 328 -7.17 4.81 16.95
C TRP A 328 -7.30 3.92 15.71
N THR A 329 -7.37 4.55 14.54
CA THR A 329 -7.38 3.84 13.26
C THR A 329 -6.06 3.08 13.07
N ALA A 330 -6.13 1.78 12.78
CA ALA A 330 -4.95 0.99 12.53
C ALA A 330 -4.22 1.47 11.26
N VAL A 331 -2.94 1.79 11.39
CA VAL A 331 -2.08 2.21 10.27
C VAL A 331 -1.65 0.96 9.50
N PRO A 332 -1.88 0.88 8.17
CA PRO A 332 -1.43 -0.25 7.37
C PRO A 332 0.07 -0.52 7.54
N GLN A 333 0.44 -1.79 7.66
CA GLN A 333 1.83 -2.24 7.80
C GLN A 333 2.56 -1.72 9.06
N ALA A 334 1.84 -1.20 10.05
CA ALA A 334 2.42 -0.89 11.36
C ALA A 334 2.80 -2.19 12.10
N ALA A 335 4.06 -2.26 12.56
CA ALA A 335 4.52 -3.28 13.49
C ALA A 335 3.94 -3.07 14.90
N GLY A 336 3.60 -1.82 15.22
CA GLY A 336 2.88 -1.42 16.43
C GLY A 336 2.97 0.09 16.64
N TYR A 337 2.81 0.55 17.87
CA TYR A 337 2.59 1.95 18.21
C TYR A 337 3.36 2.36 19.46
N ILE A 338 3.78 3.63 19.47
CA ILE A 338 4.30 4.32 20.66
C ILE A 338 3.19 5.24 21.16
N VAL A 339 2.85 5.13 22.44
CA VAL A 339 1.85 5.94 23.11
C VAL A 339 2.56 6.85 24.11
N GLU A 340 2.33 8.14 23.98
CA GLU A 340 2.87 9.15 24.88
C GLU A 340 1.76 9.98 25.52
N ARG A 341 2.02 10.46 26.72
CA ARG A 341 1.15 11.31 27.50
C ARG A 341 1.89 12.56 27.94
N CYS A 342 1.22 13.70 27.85
CA CYS A 342 1.62 14.93 28.47
C CYS A 342 0.72 15.17 29.68
N GLU A 343 1.35 15.45 30.82
CA GLU A 343 0.67 15.77 32.07
C GLU A 343 -0.07 17.13 31.98
N PRO A 344 -1.18 17.33 32.71
CA PRO A 344 -1.96 18.58 32.70
C PRO A 344 -1.09 19.82 32.95
N ASP A 345 -0.15 19.72 33.90
CA ASP A 345 0.73 20.79 34.38
C ASP A 345 2.07 20.89 33.64
N ARG A 346 2.23 20.17 32.51
CA ARG A 346 3.48 20.13 31.75
C ARG A 346 3.23 20.37 30.27
N GLU A 347 4.31 20.65 29.55
CA GLU A 347 4.30 20.77 28.09
C GLU A 347 4.99 19.60 27.39
N ALA A 348 5.79 18.82 28.12
CA ALA A 348 6.53 17.69 27.57
C ALA A 348 5.69 16.40 27.57
N TYR A 349 5.74 15.68 26.45
CA TYR A 349 5.20 14.33 26.32
C TYR A 349 6.22 13.30 26.80
N GLU A 350 5.73 12.28 27.51
CA GLU A 350 6.51 11.15 27.96
C GLU A 350 5.91 9.84 27.45
N THR A 351 6.75 8.91 27.01
CA THR A 351 6.27 7.58 26.62
C THR A 351 5.69 6.83 27.82
N ILE A 352 4.45 6.38 27.67
CA ILE A 352 3.68 5.64 28.68
C ILE A 352 3.46 4.18 28.28
N ALA A 353 3.47 3.86 26.98
CA ALA A 353 3.33 2.49 26.53
C ALA A 353 3.86 2.25 25.12
N PHE A 354 4.19 0.98 24.85
CA PHE A 354 4.35 0.42 23.52
C PHE A 354 3.28 -0.65 23.33
N THR A 355 2.63 -0.70 22.17
CA THR A 355 1.58 -1.69 21.91
C THR A 355 1.58 -2.15 20.47
N ARG A 356 1.07 -3.36 20.21
CA ARG A 356 0.79 -3.85 18.85
C ARG A 356 -0.65 -3.59 18.43
N GLU A 357 -1.51 -3.34 19.41
CA GLU A 357 -2.92 -3.07 19.20
C GLU A 357 -3.14 -1.60 18.87
N SER A 358 -4.22 -1.30 18.15
CA SER A 358 -4.64 0.08 17.87
C SER A 358 -5.49 0.69 18.99
N ARG A 359 -5.17 0.34 20.23
CA ARG A 359 -5.84 0.79 21.45
C ARG A 359 -4.92 0.69 22.66
N PHE A 360 -5.18 1.50 23.68
CA PHE A 360 -4.46 1.49 24.95
C PHE A 360 -5.35 2.00 26.10
N VAL A 361 -5.14 1.49 27.31
CA VAL A 361 -5.88 1.93 28.50
C VAL A 361 -4.91 2.52 29.51
N ASP A 362 -5.01 3.82 29.75
CA ASP A 362 -4.24 4.52 30.77
C ASP A 362 -4.96 4.50 32.12
N SER A 363 -4.52 3.60 33.00
CA SER A 363 -5.04 3.45 34.37
C SER A 363 -4.27 4.27 35.41
N LEU A 364 -3.27 5.05 34.99
CA LEU A 364 -2.46 5.91 35.87
C LEU A 364 -2.94 7.37 35.83
N THR A 365 -4.23 7.56 35.58
CA THR A 365 -4.87 8.87 35.49
C THR A 365 -5.62 9.17 36.77
N GLN A 366 -5.69 10.45 37.12
CA GLN A 366 -6.51 10.95 38.21
C GLN A 366 -7.81 11.54 37.66
N ALA A 367 -8.93 11.23 38.31
CA ALA A 367 -10.24 11.79 38.00
C ALA A 367 -10.24 13.32 38.06
N GLY A 368 -10.95 13.95 37.13
CA GLY A 368 -11.10 15.41 37.08
C GLY A 368 -9.92 16.17 36.49
N PHE A 369 -8.95 15.49 35.88
CA PHE A 369 -7.84 16.11 35.14
C PHE A 369 -7.80 15.63 33.69
N ALA A 370 -7.57 16.57 32.76
CA ALA A 370 -7.38 16.27 31.36
C ALA A 370 -5.91 16.02 31.01
N TYR A 371 -5.67 14.94 30.29
CA TYR A 371 -4.36 14.52 29.81
C TYR A 371 -4.34 14.60 28.30
N ARG A 372 -3.21 15.02 27.75
CA ARG A 372 -2.99 15.04 26.30
C ARG A 372 -2.22 13.80 25.90
N TYR A 373 -2.71 13.10 24.90
CA TYR A 373 -2.11 11.89 24.39
C TYR A 373 -1.63 12.11 22.98
N ARG A 374 -0.56 11.39 22.63
CA ARG A 374 -0.18 11.26 21.23
C ARG A 374 0.28 9.86 20.90
N VAL A 375 -0.01 9.44 19.67
CA VAL A 375 0.31 8.11 19.17
C VAL A 375 1.01 8.22 17.82
N ARG A 376 2.02 7.39 17.60
CA ARG A 376 2.63 7.19 16.28
C ARG A 376 2.81 5.73 15.97
N ALA A 377 2.71 5.38 14.69
CA ALA A 377 2.98 4.03 14.23
C ALA A 377 4.49 3.79 14.04
N VAL A 378 4.91 2.59 14.42
CA VAL A 378 6.25 2.04 14.16
C VAL A 378 6.10 1.08 12.99
N ARG A 379 6.77 1.37 11.86
CA ARG A 379 6.78 0.49 10.68
C ARG A 379 8.02 -0.40 10.68
N GLU A 380 7.93 -1.52 9.97
CA GLU A 380 9.02 -2.48 9.83
C GLU A 380 10.08 -2.03 8.80
N SER A 381 9.63 -1.61 7.62
CA SER A 381 10.42 -1.52 6.39
C SER A 381 11.15 -0.21 6.13
N SER A 382 10.87 0.83 6.92
CA SER A 382 11.55 2.12 6.93
C SER A 382 11.10 2.90 8.18
N ARG A 383 11.86 3.95 8.52
CA ARG A 383 11.70 4.85 9.68
C ARG A 383 10.25 4.98 10.19
N SER A 384 10.05 4.88 11.51
CA SER A 384 8.75 5.14 12.17
C SER A 384 8.18 6.48 11.71
N MET A 385 6.84 6.61 11.68
CA MET A 385 6.19 7.87 11.31
C MET A 385 6.78 9.04 12.10
N THR A 386 7.03 10.16 11.43
CA THR A 386 7.59 11.34 12.11
C THR A 386 6.52 12.18 12.79
N ALA A 387 5.32 12.22 12.19
CA ALA A 387 4.16 12.91 12.72
C ALA A 387 3.46 12.10 13.84
N TRP A 388 2.79 12.82 14.73
CA TRP A 388 2.05 12.29 15.86
C TRP A 388 0.56 12.61 15.71
N ALA A 389 -0.30 11.63 15.96
CA ALA A 389 -1.73 11.89 16.16
C ALA A 389 -1.98 12.31 17.60
N HIS A 390 -2.90 13.25 17.82
CA HIS A 390 -3.16 13.85 19.14
C HIS A 390 -4.61 13.64 19.58
N ALA A 391 -4.82 13.52 20.89
CA ALA A 391 -6.15 13.54 21.51
C ALA A 391 -6.06 14.01 22.95
N GLU A 392 -7.19 14.45 23.50
CA GLU A 392 -7.32 14.83 24.90
C GLU A 392 -8.37 13.95 25.59
N GLY A 393 -8.05 13.44 26.79
CA GLY A 393 -8.94 12.56 27.55
C GLY A 393 -8.82 12.78 29.06
N PHE A 394 -9.92 12.50 29.77
CA PHE A 394 -9.98 12.63 31.23
C PHE A 394 -10.84 11.52 31.83
N ALA A 395 -10.47 11.11 33.05
CA ALA A 395 -11.32 10.27 33.88
C ALA A 395 -12.41 11.13 34.53
N GLY A 396 -13.66 10.67 34.50
CA GLY A 396 -14.84 11.37 35.01
C GLY A 396 -15.00 11.21 36.52
N ALA A 397 -16.01 11.90 37.08
CA ALA A 397 -16.51 11.55 38.40
C ALA A 397 -17.24 10.19 38.34
N PRO A 398 -17.20 9.35 39.39
CA PRO A 398 -17.92 8.09 39.41
C PRO A 398 -19.42 8.31 39.18
N SER A 399 -19.90 7.90 38.00
CA SER A 399 -21.31 7.91 37.60
C SER A 399 -21.80 6.48 37.32
N GLY A 400 -23.02 6.17 37.77
CA GLY A 400 -23.63 4.82 37.72
C GLY A 400 -24.23 4.43 36.37
N THR A 401 -24.31 5.35 35.40
CA THR A 401 -24.94 5.12 34.08
C THR A 401 -23.94 5.17 32.93
N LEU A 402 -24.10 4.26 31.95
CA LEU A 402 -23.34 4.26 30.69
C LEU A 402 -24.05 5.15 29.66
N SER A 403 -23.34 6.14 29.10
CA SER A 403 -23.90 7.09 28.12
C SER A 403 -23.74 6.64 26.66
N GLN A 404 -22.91 5.64 26.38
CA GLN A 404 -22.58 5.16 25.04
C GLN A 404 -23.13 3.75 24.78
N SER A 405 -23.41 3.42 23.51
CA SER A 405 -23.79 2.07 23.07
C SER A 405 -22.56 1.31 22.55
N PRO A 406 -22.58 -0.05 22.55
CA PRO A 406 -21.51 -0.83 21.94
C PRO A 406 -21.46 -0.65 20.41
N THR A 407 -20.26 -0.57 19.86
CA THR A 407 -19.99 -0.38 18.42
C THR A 407 -19.34 -1.62 17.79
N GLY A 408 -19.28 -1.67 16.45
CA GLY A 408 -18.60 -2.74 15.72
C GLY A 408 -19.27 -4.12 15.86
N LEU A 409 -20.58 -4.16 16.13
CA LEU A 409 -21.37 -5.39 16.16
C LEU A 409 -21.29 -6.10 14.80
N ARG A 410 -20.90 -7.37 14.82
CA ARG A 410 -20.82 -8.26 13.65
C ARG A 410 -21.33 -9.65 14.01
N ALA A 411 -21.81 -10.37 13.00
CA ALA A 411 -22.34 -11.72 13.14
C ALA A 411 -21.54 -12.69 12.24
N GLU A 412 -21.05 -13.78 12.81
CA GLU A 412 -20.27 -14.82 12.13
C GLU A 412 -20.98 -16.18 12.27
N LEU A 413 -21.23 -16.87 11.15
CA LEU A 413 -21.86 -18.20 11.20
C LEU A 413 -20.85 -19.26 11.69
N GLN A 414 -21.25 -20.11 12.62
CA GLN A 414 -20.44 -21.19 13.17
C GLN A 414 -21.23 -22.50 13.28
N ARG A 415 -20.55 -23.61 13.56
CA ARG A 415 -21.20 -24.92 13.76
C ARG A 415 -22.25 -24.80 14.87
N GLY A 416 -23.53 -24.97 14.53
CA GLY A 416 -24.65 -24.93 15.47
C GLY A 416 -25.14 -23.55 15.91
N GLY A 417 -24.79 -22.46 15.21
CA GLY A 417 -25.33 -21.13 15.56
C GLY A 417 -24.60 -19.94 14.91
N VAL A 418 -24.98 -18.73 15.31
CA VAL A 418 -24.30 -17.47 14.95
C VAL A 418 -23.51 -16.99 16.16
N LEU A 419 -22.24 -16.62 15.97
CA LEU A 419 -21.44 -15.93 16.97
C LEU A 419 -21.55 -14.42 16.71
N LEU A 420 -22.12 -13.68 17.66
CA LEU A 420 -22.14 -12.23 17.66
C LEU A 420 -20.91 -11.71 18.40
N ARG A 421 -20.23 -10.72 17.82
CA ARG A 421 -19.06 -10.06 18.39
C ARG A 421 -19.19 -8.55 18.26
N TRP A 422 -18.75 -7.81 19.27
CA TRP A 422 -18.72 -6.36 19.27
C TRP A 422 -17.46 -5.84 19.94
N GLN A 423 -17.25 -4.53 19.89
CA GLN A 423 -16.17 -3.89 20.63
C GLN A 423 -16.54 -3.76 22.11
N ASP A 424 -15.60 -4.11 22.99
CA ASP A 424 -15.79 -4.02 24.44
C ASP A 424 -16.03 -2.58 24.85
N LEU A 425 -17.27 -2.26 25.23
CA LEU A 425 -17.60 -0.96 25.79
C LEU A 425 -16.99 -0.85 27.18
N PRO A 426 -15.98 0.01 27.40
CA PRO A 426 -15.28 -0.04 28.66
C PRO A 426 -16.21 0.39 29.81
N GLY A 427 -15.94 -0.13 31.01
CA GLY A 427 -16.78 0.12 32.18
C GLY A 427 -18.15 -0.55 32.17
N ALA A 428 -18.47 -1.33 31.13
CA ALA A 428 -19.53 -2.32 31.16
C ALA A 428 -19.11 -3.50 32.06
N ARG A 429 -20.05 -3.96 32.89
CA ARG A 429 -19.94 -5.18 33.69
C ARG A 429 -20.61 -6.38 33.01
N ALA A 430 -21.49 -6.11 32.04
CA ALA A 430 -22.17 -7.12 31.23
C ALA A 430 -22.75 -6.50 29.95
N TYR A 431 -23.13 -7.36 29.01
CA TYR A 431 -23.84 -7.04 27.78
C TYR A 431 -25.10 -7.89 27.65
N GLU A 432 -26.07 -7.40 26.90
CA GLU A 432 -27.27 -8.11 26.48
C GLU A 432 -27.45 -8.01 24.98
N ALA A 433 -27.60 -9.14 24.31
CA ALA A 433 -27.89 -9.21 22.88
C ALA A 433 -29.35 -9.63 22.65
N GLN A 434 -29.96 -9.06 21.62
CA GLN A 434 -31.31 -9.42 21.17
C GLN A 434 -31.31 -9.75 19.68
N ARG A 435 -32.22 -10.63 19.30
CA ARG A 435 -32.54 -10.99 17.92
C ARG A 435 -33.99 -10.61 17.62
N PHE A 436 -34.25 -10.09 16.43
CA PHE A 436 -35.60 -9.79 15.99
C PHE A 436 -36.32 -11.07 15.51
N ASP A 437 -37.50 -11.32 16.07
CA ASP A 437 -38.42 -12.35 15.62
C ASP A 437 -39.40 -11.72 14.61
N GLN A 438 -39.30 -12.12 13.35
CA GLN A 438 -40.11 -11.58 12.26
C GLN A 438 -41.56 -12.10 12.29
N ASP A 439 -41.80 -13.28 12.85
CA ASP A 439 -43.14 -13.89 12.91
C ASP A 439 -43.98 -13.22 14.00
N GLN A 440 -43.33 -12.81 15.09
CA GLN A 440 -43.97 -12.13 16.23
C GLN A 440 -43.78 -10.60 16.22
N ASN A 441 -42.93 -10.08 15.34
CA ASN A 441 -42.56 -8.66 15.23
C ASN A 441 -42.02 -8.06 16.55
N VAL A 442 -41.20 -8.83 17.29
CA VAL A 442 -40.64 -8.45 18.59
C VAL A 442 -39.15 -8.79 18.71
N TRP A 443 -38.42 -8.03 19.53
CA TRP A 443 -37.04 -8.36 19.90
C TRP A 443 -37.01 -9.40 21.03
N VAL A 444 -36.37 -10.53 20.77
CA VAL A 444 -36.21 -11.65 21.69
C VAL A 444 -34.77 -11.68 22.22
N SER A 445 -34.60 -11.97 23.51
CA SER A 445 -33.26 -12.04 24.11
C SER A 445 -32.49 -13.25 23.60
N VAL A 446 -31.27 -13.01 23.11
CA VAL A 446 -30.28 -14.06 22.82
C VAL A 446 -29.59 -14.47 24.12
N GLY A 447 -29.33 -13.50 25.00
CA GLY A 447 -28.78 -13.73 26.33
C GLY A 447 -27.93 -12.56 26.85
N ARG A 448 -27.38 -12.75 28.05
CA ARG A 448 -26.43 -11.83 28.68
C ARG A 448 -25.05 -12.47 28.84
N THR A 449 -24.01 -11.66 28.71
CA THR A 449 -22.61 -12.11 28.77
C THR A 449 -21.74 -11.04 29.42
N ARG A 450 -20.61 -11.46 30.02
CA ARG A 450 -19.55 -10.52 30.45
C ARG A 450 -18.46 -10.35 29.39
N ALA A 451 -18.42 -11.24 28.40
CA ALA A 451 -17.53 -11.15 27.27
C ALA A 451 -18.17 -10.28 26.17
N SER A 452 -17.34 -9.72 25.30
CA SER A 452 -17.81 -8.99 24.11
C SER A 452 -18.18 -9.90 22.93
N GLU A 453 -18.71 -11.07 23.28
CA GLU A 453 -19.24 -12.05 22.33
C GLU A 453 -20.35 -12.90 22.98
N ILE A 454 -21.31 -13.34 22.15
CA ILE A 454 -22.35 -14.29 22.55
C ILE A 454 -22.78 -15.15 21.35
N ARG A 455 -23.05 -16.43 21.60
CA ARG A 455 -23.55 -17.35 20.58
C ARG A 455 -25.08 -17.42 20.62
N ASP A 456 -25.69 -17.29 19.45
CA ASP A 456 -27.08 -17.60 19.21
C ASP A 456 -27.24 -18.96 18.51
N GLY A 457 -27.77 -19.95 19.22
CA GLY A 457 -28.05 -21.28 18.67
C GLY A 457 -29.44 -21.44 18.07
N ALA A 458 -30.34 -20.47 18.25
CA ALA A 458 -31.74 -20.57 17.82
C ALA A 458 -31.95 -19.98 16.42
N ILE A 459 -31.13 -20.43 15.47
CA ILE A 459 -31.17 -20.05 14.06
C ILE A 459 -31.50 -21.24 13.16
N GLY A 460 -32.23 -21.00 12.08
CA GLY A 460 -32.65 -21.99 11.09
C GLY A 460 -32.25 -21.57 9.67
N PRO A 461 -32.17 -22.54 8.74
CA PRO A 461 -31.89 -22.28 7.32
C PRO A 461 -33.01 -21.46 6.66
N ASP A 462 -32.67 -20.79 5.55
CA ASP A 462 -33.60 -20.03 4.70
C ASP A 462 -34.35 -18.89 5.41
N ARG A 463 -33.71 -18.25 6.41
CA ARG A 463 -34.26 -17.14 7.20
C ARG A 463 -33.31 -15.94 7.28
N ARG A 464 -33.90 -14.76 7.50
CA ARG A 464 -33.20 -13.50 7.81
C ARG A 464 -33.36 -13.19 9.30
N TYR A 465 -32.28 -12.74 9.92
CA TYR A 465 -32.22 -12.36 11.33
C TYR A 465 -31.64 -10.97 11.48
N SER A 466 -32.18 -10.19 12.42
CA SER A 466 -31.61 -8.88 12.80
C SER A 466 -31.16 -8.93 14.26
N TYR A 467 -30.01 -8.34 14.57
CA TYR A 467 -29.38 -8.38 15.91
C TYR A 467 -29.00 -6.99 16.41
N ARG A 468 -29.11 -6.76 17.72
CA ARG A 468 -28.62 -5.56 18.41
C ARG A 468 -28.06 -5.90 19.79
N VAL A 469 -27.18 -5.07 20.33
CA VAL A 469 -26.55 -5.28 21.64
C VAL A 469 -26.56 -4.00 22.49
N ARG A 470 -26.60 -4.13 23.82
CA ARG A 470 -26.39 -3.02 24.76
C ARG A 470 -25.51 -3.44 25.93
N ALA A 471 -24.88 -2.48 26.58
CA ALA A 471 -24.03 -2.68 27.76
C ALA A 471 -24.74 -2.34 29.08
N PHE A 472 -24.23 -2.86 30.20
CA PHE A 472 -24.70 -2.62 31.56
C PHE A 472 -23.54 -2.29 32.48
N ARG A 473 -23.68 -1.27 33.34
CA ARG A 473 -22.80 -1.06 34.51
C ARG A 473 -23.59 -1.31 35.81
N ASP A 474 -24.41 -0.33 36.20
CA ASP A 474 -25.40 -0.46 37.27
C ASP A 474 -26.84 -0.34 36.73
N ALA A 475 -27.00 0.22 35.52
CA ALA A 475 -28.25 0.31 34.75
C ALA A 475 -27.98 0.01 33.25
N PRO A 476 -29.01 -0.32 32.42
CA PRO A 476 -28.85 -0.53 30.98
C PRO A 476 -28.44 0.76 30.25
N GLY A 477 -27.44 0.65 29.36
CA GLY A 477 -27.10 1.68 28.38
C GLY A 477 -27.97 1.62 27.12
N PRO A 478 -27.76 2.54 26.16
CA PRO A 478 -28.46 2.55 24.88
C PRO A 478 -28.14 1.32 24.01
N TRP A 479 -29.07 0.97 23.11
CA TRP A 479 -28.89 -0.09 22.12
C TRP A 479 -27.93 0.35 21.00
N SER A 480 -27.16 -0.60 20.47
CA SER A 480 -26.42 -0.43 19.21
C SER A 480 -27.36 -0.31 18.02
N ASP A 481 -26.83 0.14 16.89
CA ASP A 481 -27.45 -0.11 15.60
C ASP A 481 -27.64 -1.62 15.37
N ALA A 482 -28.70 -1.97 14.64
CA ALA A 482 -29.02 -3.34 14.32
C ALA A 482 -28.27 -3.80 13.05
N ILE A 483 -27.83 -5.06 13.03
CA ILE A 483 -27.24 -5.71 11.85
C ILE A 483 -28.15 -6.82 11.33
N GLU A 484 -28.08 -7.14 10.03
CA GLU A 484 -28.85 -8.23 9.42
C GLU A 484 -27.94 -9.39 8.96
N LEU A 485 -28.44 -10.62 9.06
CA LEU A 485 -27.80 -11.86 8.63
C LEU A 485 -28.80 -12.78 7.92
N SER A 486 -28.43 -13.38 6.79
CA SER A 486 -29.24 -14.38 6.07
C SER A 486 -28.55 -15.76 6.05
N ILE A 487 -29.27 -16.84 6.35
CA ILE A 487 -28.73 -18.21 6.45
C ILE A 487 -29.11 -19.07 5.22
N ALA A 488 -28.12 -19.65 4.52
CA ALA A 488 -28.31 -20.56 3.37
C ALA A 488 -28.71 -21.99 3.81
N GLY A 489 -29.38 -22.78 2.94
CA GLY A 489 -30.11 -24.01 3.30
C GLY A 489 -30.18 -25.10 2.21
N GLN A 490 -31.13 -26.05 2.34
CA GLN A 490 -31.25 -27.26 1.50
C GLN A 490 -31.50 -27.02 0.00
N ARG A 491 -31.74 -25.76 -0.40
CA ARG A 491 -32.00 -25.37 -1.78
C ARG A 491 -30.86 -24.57 -2.42
N THR A 492 -29.77 -24.32 -1.70
CA THR A 492 -28.68 -23.45 -2.16
C THR A 492 -27.29 -24.10 -1.98
N PRO A 493 -26.42 -24.08 -3.02
CA PRO A 493 -25.06 -24.61 -2.92
C PRO A 493 -24.17 -23.87 -1.89
N PRO A 494 -23.10 -24.49 -1.37
CA PRO A 494 -22.18 -23.84 -0.43
C PRO A 494 -21.42 -22.67 -1.06
N SER A 495 -20.97 -21.72 -0.25
CA SER A 495 -20.08 -20.65 -0.72
C SER A 495 -18.69 -21.19 -1.11
N PRO A 496 -17.93 -20.52 -2.00
CA PRO A 496 -16.57 -20.92 -2.33
C PRO A 496 -15.67 -20.97 -1.09
N VAL A 497 -14.68 -21.87 -1.12
CA VAL A 497 -13.72 -22.03 -0.02
C VAL A 497 -12.81 -20.80 0.09
N SER A 498 -12.51 -20.36 1.32
CA SER A 498 -11.64 -19.21 1.59
C SER A 498 -10.36 -19.59 2.34
N ASN A 499 -9.32 -18.77 2.20
CA ASN A 499 -7.98 -18.96 2.78
C ASN A 499 -7.29 -20.28 2.35
N LEU A 500 -7.45 -20.69 1.09
CA LEU A 500 -6.72 -21.83 0.52
C LEU A 500 -5.23 -21.49 0.40
N ARG A 501 -4.37 -22.20 1.14
CA ARG A 501 -2.92 -21.93 1.18
C ARG A 501 -2.10 -23.20 1.34
N LEU A 502 -0.79 -23.09 1.12
CA LEU A 502 0.17 -24.16 1.34
C LEU A 502 0.94 -23.92 2.65
N GLU A 503 0.86 -24.87 3.58
CA GLU A 503 1.61 -24.85 4.84
C GLU A 503 2.36 -26.19 4.99
N ASN A 504 3.69 -26.13 5.13
CA ASN A 504 4.54 -27.32 5.36
C ASN A 504 4.33 -28.48 4.35
N GLY A 505 4.03 -28.16 3.09
CA GLY A 505 3.78 -29.18 2.04
C GLY A 505 2.36 -29.77 2.03
N ALA A 506 1.45 -29.25 2.85
CA ALA A 506 0.03 -29.58 2.84
C ALA A 506 -0.84 -28.37 2.49
N VAL A 507 -1.94 -28.61 1.79
CA VAL A 507 -2.96 -27.60 1.51
C VAL A 507 -3.85 -27.44 2.74
N THR A 508 -4.06 -26.20 3.20
CA THR A 508 -4.95 -25.85 4.32
C THR A 508 -5.99 -24.82 3.88
N TRP A 509 -7.19 -24.86 4.45
CA TRP A 509 -8.29 -23.94 4.12
C TRP A 509 -9.27 -23.74 5.28
N THR A 510 -10.15 -22.74 5.15
CA THR A 510 -11.24 -22.49 6.13
C THR A 510 -12.45 -23.36 5.81
N PRO A 511 -13.00 -24.14 6.76
CA PRO A 511 -14.20 -24.94 6.53
C PRO A 511 -15.41 -24.09 6.11
N VAL A 512 -16.08 -24.50 5.03
CA VAL A 512 -17.30 -23.87 4.49
C VAL A 512 -18.55 -24.37 5.24
N PRO A 513 -19.35 -23.51 5.88
CA PRO A 513 -20.61 -23.88 6.52
C PRO A 513 -21.61 -24.51 5.55
N GLY A 514 -22.22 -25.62 5.94
CA GLY A 514 -23.20 -26.34 5.11
C GLY A 514 -22.59 -27.21 4.01
N ALA A 515 -21.26 -27.32 3.91
CA ALA A 515 -20.58 -28.30 3.07
C ALA A 515 -20.47 -29.65 3.79
N ASP A 516 -20.86 -30.73 3.10
CA ASP A 516 -20.79 -32.12 3.57
C ASP A 516 -19.45 -32.78 3.21
N ARG A 517 -18.78 -32.31 2.14
CA ARG A 517 -17.46 -32.80 1.66
C ARG A 517 -16.74 -31.76 0.80
N TYR A 518 -15.44 -31.94 0.60
CA TYR A 518 -14.63 -31.19 -0.37
C TYR A 518 -14.06 -32.11 -1.45
N THR A 519 -13.78 -31.55 -2.63
CA THR A 519 -13.03 -32.22 -3.69
C THR A 519 -11.77 -31.41 -4.02
N LEU A 520 -10.60 -32.04 -3.87
CA LEU A 520 -9.32 -31.47 -4.28
C LEU A 520 -9.00 -31.87 -5.71
N HIS A 521 -8.71 -30.89 -6.54
CA HIS A 521 -8.20 -31.08 -7.90
C HIS A 521 -6.76 -30.61 -7.96
N VAL A 522 -5.87 -31.47 -8.44
CA VAL A 522 -4.45 -31.15 -8.60
C VAL A 522 -4.03 -31.35 -10.04
N PHE A 523 -3.46 -30.31 -10.63
CA PHE A 523 -2.78 -30.36 -11.90
C PHE A 523 -1.29 -30.61 -11.67
N ASP A 524 -0.80 -31.78 -12.06
CA ASP A 524 0.63 -32.10 -12.01
C ASP A 524 1.30 -31.44 -13.22
N LEU A 525 2.16 -30.47 -12.95
CA LEU A 525 2.84 -29.70 -13.99
C LEU A 525 3.93 -30.54 -14.71
N ALA A 526 4.54 -31.50 -14.02
CA ALA A 526 5.56 -32.38 -14.61
C ALA A 526 4.93 -33.38 -15.57
N GLN A 527 3.78 -33.94 -15.20
CA GLN A 527 3.03 -34.89 -16.02
C GLN A 527 2.05 -34.21 -16.99
N ARG A 528 1.88 -32.88 -16.87
CA ARG A 528 0.95 -32.04 -17.65
C ARG A 528 -0.47 -32.59 -17.70
N ARG A 529 -0.94 -33.11 -16.57
CA ARG A 529 -2.28 -33.71 -16.46
C ARG A 529 -2.92 -33.40 -15.13
N TRP A 530 -4.24 -33.37 -15.13
CA TRP A 530 -5.02 -33.46 -13.89
C TRP A 530 -4.82 -34.86 -13.30
N LEU A 531 -4.44 -34.89 -12.03
CA LEU A 531 -4.45 -36.11 -11.24
C LEU A 531 -5.90 -36.45 -10.85
N PRO A 532 -6.20 -37.72 -10.46
CA PRO A 532 -7.51 -38.09 -9.96
C PRO A 532 -7.91 -37.19 -8.79
N SER A 533 -9.15 -36.71 -8.76
CA SER A 533 -9.61 -35.85 -7.67
C SER A 533 -9.75 -36.64 -6.36
N TRP A 534 -9.43 -35.98 -5.25
CA TRP A 534 -9.51 -36.59 -3.92
C TRP A 534 -10.70 -36.01 -3.13
N PRO A 535 -11.61 -36.86 -2.64
CA PRO A 535 -12.59 -36.42 -1.65
C PRO A 535 -11.87 -36.19 -0.33
N VAL A 536 -12.15 -35.07 0.32
CA VAL A 536 -11.56 -34.70 1.60
C VAL A 536 -12.63 -34.23 2.56
N THR A 537 -12.58 -34.72 3.80
CA THR A 537 -13.45 -34.30 4.90
C THR A 537 -12.71 -33.46 5.95
N ASP A 538 -11.37 -33.52 5.94
CA ASP A 538 -10.48 -32.79 6.85
C ASP A 538 -9.99 -31.50 6.21
N SER A 539 -9.63 -30.49 7.02
CA SER A 539 -9.20 -29.17 6.54
C SER A 539 -7.70 -29.08 6.16
N THR A 540 -7.04 -30.22 5.98
CA THR A 540 -5.60 -30.30 5.64
C THR A 540 -5.29 -31.56 4.83
N LEU A 541 -4.52 -31.44 3.73
CA LEU A 541 -4.12 -32.58 2.91
C LEU A 541 -2.75 -32.37 2.25
N ALA A 542 -1.86 -33.36 2.34
CA ALA A 542 -0.56 -33.34 1.66
C ALA A 542 -0.71 -33.38 0.12
N LEU A 543 0.11 -32.61 -0.59
CA LEU A 543 0.04 -32.58 -2.06
C LEU A 543 0.74 -33.78 -2.70
N PRO A 544 0.10 -34.43 -3.69
CA PRO A 544 0.64 -35.62 -4.36
C PRO A 544 1.65 -35.30 -5.48
N ALA A 545 1.87 -34.02 -5.80
CA ALA A 545 2.81 -33.57 -6.83
C ALA A 545 3.84 -32.59 -6.26
N ALA A 546 5.05 -32.60 -6.83
CA ALA A 546 6.13 -31.69 -6.42
C ALA A 546 5.97 -30.27 -7.01
N ARG A 547 5.23 -30.12 -8.11
CA ARG A 547 4.90 -28.82 -8.73
C ARG A 547 3.57 -28.90 -9.44
N GLY A 548 2.76 -27.84 -9.35
CA GLY A 548 1.43 -27.89 -9.90
C GLY A 548 0.53 -26.73 -9.51
N ALA A 549 -0.74 -26.88 -9.86
CA ALA A 549 -1.83 -26.03 -9.39
C ALA A 549 -2.85 -26.91 -8.66
N ALA A 550 -3.48 -26.38 -7.63
CA ALA A 550 -4.55 -27.04 -6.91
C ALA A 550 -5.74 -26.10 -6.73
N PHE A 551 -6.96 -26.62 -6.79
CA PHE A 551 -8.15 -25.87 -6.38
C PHE A 551 -9.09 -26.79 -5.61
N LEU A 552 -9.95 -26.17 -4.79
CA LEU A 552 -10.88 -26.89 -3.93
C LEU A 552 -12.32 -26.51 -4.23
N VAL A 553 -13.20 -27.50 -4.24
CA VAL A 553 -14.65 -27.32 -4.42
C VAL A 553 -15.38 -27.87 -3.20
N ALA A 554 -16.29 -27.09 -2.62
CA ALA A 554 -17.15 -27.52 -1.52
C ALA A 554 -18.46 -28.11 -2.07
N HIS A 555 -18.98 -29.16 -1.44
CA HIS A 555 -20.20 -29.83 -1.87
C HIS A 555 -21.21 -30.00 -0.73
N ASN A 556 -22.49 -29.91 -1.05
CA ASN A 556 -23.59 -30.36 -0.20
C ASN A 556 -24.66 -31.08 -1.03
N ARG A 557 -25.79 -31.45 -0.42
CA ARG A 557 -26.93 -32.06 -1.12
C ARG A 557 -27.57 -31.19 -2.22
N ALA A 558 -27.43 -29.87 -2.16
CA ALA A 558 -28.01 -28.93 -3.13
C ALA A 558 -27.10 -28.68 -4.35
N GLY A 559 -25.77 -28.87 -4.21
CA GLY A 559 -24.83 -28.72 -5.32
C GLY A 559 -23.39 -28.48 -4.89
N ALA A 560 -22.56 -28.05 -5.86
CA ALA A 560 -21.17 -27.67 -5.65
C ALA A 560 -21.02 -26.14 -5.57
N SER A 561 -20.02 -25.67 -4.81
CA SER A 561 -19.59 -24.27 -4.86
C SER A 561 -18.81 -23.97 -6.15
N GLU A 562 -18.57 -22.70 -6.43
CA GLU A 562 -17.50 -22.32 -7.36
C GLU A 562 -16.12 -22.75 -6.82
N PRO A 563 -15.13 -23.01 -7.70
CA PRO A 563 -13.77 -23.35 -7.30
C PRO A 563 -13.09 -22.24 -6.49
N ALA A 564 -12.41 -22.63 -5.42
CA ALA A 564 -11.49 -21.76 -4.69
C ALA A 564 -10.06 -21.93 -5.21
N GLY A 565 -9.49 -20.88 -5.80
CA GLY A 565 -8.16 -20.89 -6.39
C GLY A 565 -8.13 -21.28 -7.88
N PRO A 566 -6.98 -21.06 -8.54
CA PRO A 566 -5.88 -22.00 -8.37
C PRO A 566 -4.77 -21.54 -7.40
N LEU A 567 -4.43 -22.42 -6.45
CA LEU A 567 -3.24 -22.38 -5.61
C LEU A 567 -2.07 -23.02 -6.37
N PHE A 568 -1.05 -22.25 -6.74
CA PHE A 568 0.16 -22.76 -7.41
C PHE A 568 1.23 -23.17 -6.39
N PHE A 569 1.97 -24.26 -6.68
CA PHE A 569 3.03 -24.78 -5.81
C PHE A 569 4.24 -25.32 -6.61
N SER A 570 5.46 -25.21 -6.07
CA SER A 570 6.69 -25.72 -6.69
C SER A 570 7.78 -26.08 -5.66
N ALA A 571 8.41 -27.24 -5.79
CA ALA A 571 9.43 -27.76 -4.87
C ALA A 571 10.89 -27.30 -5.13
N GLU A 572 11.17 -26.42 -6.11
CA GLU A 572 12.55 -26.17 -6.60
C GLU A 572 13.13 -24.76 -6.39
N GLU A 573 12.44 -23.82 -5.74
CA GLU A 573 13.10 -22.57 -5.35
C GLU A 573 13.86 -22.77 -4.04
N ARG A 574 15.13 -23.19 -4.13
CA ARG A 574 16.10 -23.03 -3.03
C ARG A 574 16.90 -21.74 -3.24
N SER A 575 16.25 -20.60 -3.06
CA SER A 575 16.90 -19.55 -2.27
C SER A 575 17.18 -20.14 -0.89
N LEU A 576 18.27 -19.74 -0.22
CA LEU A 576 18.49 -20.19 1.16
C LEU A 576 17.25 -19.75 1.96
N PRO A 577 16.43 -20.70 2.48
CA PRO A 577 15.15 -20.33 3.06
C PRO A 577 15.42 -19.51 4.32
N ALA A 578 14.67 -18.42 4.49
CA ALA A 578 14.74 -17.64 5.71
C ALA A 578 14.53 -18.53 6.94
N PRO A 579 15.23 -18.26 8.07
CA PRO A 579 14.85 -18.85 9.34
C PRO A 579 13.35 -18.62 9.61
N THR A 580 12.68 -19.61 10.18
CA THR A 580 11.23 -19.57 10.43
C THR A 580 10.92 -19.70 11.91
N GLY A 581 9.71 -19.32 12.31
CA GLY A 581 9.26 -19.50 13.70
C GLY A 581 10.09 -18.72 14.71
N LEU A 582 10.60 -17.54 14.34
CA LEU A 582 11.27 -16.64 15.28
C LEU A 582 10.29 -16.22 16.38
N GLN A 583 10.58 -16.62 17.61
CA GLN A 583 9.81 -16.33 18.81
C GLN A 583 10.68 -15.56 19.79
N THR A 584 10.04 -14.68 20.55
CA THR A 584 10.66 -13.88 21.59
C THR A 584 9.93 -14.08 22.91
N VAL A 585 10.70 -14.28 23.98
CA VAL A 585 10.20 -14.28 25.36
C VAL A 585 10.94 -13.17 26.11
N VAL A 586 10.18 -12.28 26.74
CA VAL A 586 10.71 -11.13 27.48
C VAL A 586 10.50 -11.36 28.96
N ASP A 587 11.57 -11.28 29.74
CA ASP A 587 11.55 -11.35 31.20
C ASP A 587 12.43 -10.21 31.76
N GLY A 588 11.79 -9.13 32.21
CA GLY A 588 12.48 -7.93 32.68
C GLY A 588 13.33 -7.26 31.58
N SER A 589 14.66 -7.30 31.74
CA SER A 589 15.62 -6.82 30.74
C SER A 589 16.07 -7.90 29.76
N ARG A 590 15.76 -9.17 30.03
CA ARG A 590 16.26 -10.32 29.27
C ARG A 590 15.30 -10.65 28.15
N VAL A 591 15.82 -10.73 26.92
CA VAL A 591 15.05 -11.14 25.74
C VAL A 591 15.64 -12.43 25.20
N SER A 592 14.87 -13.51 25.29
CA SER A 592 15.27 -14.80 24.72
C SER A 592 14.63 -14.96 23.35
N LEU A 593 15.47 -15.12 22.32
CA LEU A 593 15.09 -15.40 20.95
C LEU A 593 15.27 -16.88 20.66
N SER A 594 14.31 -17.48 19.98
CA SER A 594 14.41 -18.85 19.48
C SER A 594 13.82 -18.96 18.08
N TRP A 595 14.42 -19.78 17.23
CA TRP A 595 13.97 -19.95 15.84
C TRP A 595 14.14 -21.38 15.37
N ARG A 596 13.67 -21.64 14.15
CA ARG A 596 13.84 -22.90 13.43
C ARG A 596 14.52 -22.64 12.10
N LEU A 597 15.30 -23.62 11.67
CA LEU A 597 15.94 -23.59 10.36
C LEU A 597 15.22 -24.54 9.41
N SER A 598 14.88 -24.02 8.24
CA SER A 598 14.29 -24.81 7.16
C SER A 598 15.38 -25.45 6.27
N ALA A 599 16.63 -25.03 6.43
CA ALA A 599 17.82 -25.62 5.82
C ALA A 599 19.06 -25.32 6.68
N PRO A 600 20.12 -26.16 6.64
CA PRO A 600 21.37 -25.87 7.33
C PRO A 600 22.09 -24.67 6.72
N VAL A 601 22.70 -23.86 7.59
CA VAL A 601 23.45 -22.62 7.29
C VAL A 601 24.79 -22.66 8.03
N ASP A 602 25.77 -21.87 7.60
CA ASP A 602 27.09 -21.80 8.23
C ASP A 602 27.05 -20.90 9.48
N HIS A 603 26.35 -19.77 9.37
CA HIS A 603 26.15 -18.79 10.44
C HIS A 603 24.82 -18.06 10.29
N LEU A 604 24.38 -17.42 11.37
CA LEU A 604 23.16 -16.61 11.45
C LEU A 604 23.50 -15.21 11.94
N THR A 605 23.09 -14.20 11.17
CA THR A 605 23.23 -12.80 11.56
C THR A 605 21.94 -12.34 12.23
N ILE A 606 22.04 -11.85 13.46
CA ILE A 606 20.94 -11.32 14.25
C ILE A 606 21.00 -9.81 14.17
N PHE A 607 19.90 -9.21 13.73
CA PHE A 607 19.75 -7.77 13.60
C PHE A 607 18.78 -7.25 14.64
N ARG A 608 19.05 -6.05 15.18
CA ARG A 608 18.14 -5.34 16.08
C ARG A 608 17.97 -3.90 15.64
N ARG A 609 16.75 -3.37 15.79
CA ARG A 609 16.42 -1.96 15.58
C ARG A 609 15.49 -1.47 16.68
N SER A 610 15.78 -0.32 17.29
CA SER A 610 14.80 0.42 18.10
C SER A 610 13.84 1.20 17.21
N ALA A 611 12.62 1.46 17.66
CA ALA A 611 11.68 2.33 16.94
C ALA A 611 12.18 3.77 16.71
N THR A 612 13.19 4.21 17.46
CA THR A 612 13.88 5.50 17.27
C THR A 612 14.96 5.44 16.20
N ASP A 613 15.43 4.25 15.84
CA ASP A 613 16.56 4.06 14.95
C ASP A 613 16.10 3.96 13.49
N ARG A 614 16.92 4.50 12.59
CA ARG A 614 16.62 4.54 11.16
C ARG A 614 16.83 3.20 10.47
N GLU A 615 17.83 2.42 10.91
CA GLU A 615 18.25 1.18 10.26
C GLU A 615 18.48 0.07 11.29
N TYR A 616 18.42 -1.17 10.82
CA TYR A 616 18.79 -2.32 11.64
C TYR A 616 20.30 -2.35 11.83
N ALA A 617 20.75 -2.49 13.07
CA ALA A 617 22.14 -2.79 13.38
C ALA A 617 22.35 -4.29 13.50
N VAL A 618 23.52 -4.78 13.10
CA VAL A 618 23.95 -6.13 13.45
C VAL A 618 24.15 -6.17 14.96
N LEU A 619 23.38 -7.02 15.62
CA LEU A 619 23.51 -7.27 17.05
C LEU A 619 24.59 -8.30 17.32
N ASP A 620 24.55 -9.43 16.60
CA ASP A 620 25.55 -10.50 16.71
C ASP A 620 25.51 -11.44 15.49
N THR A 621 26.53 -12.29 15.34
CA THR A 621 26.58 -13.40 14.37
C THR A 621 26.91 -14.69 15.10
N VAL A 622 26.00 -15.66 15.05
CA VAL A 622 26.12 -16.94 15.77
C VAL A 622 26.32 -18.12 14.82
N PRO A 623 26.91 -19.24 15.28
CA PRO A 623 27.03 -20.48 14.50
C PRO A 623 25.67 -20.97 13.98
N GLY A 624 25.65 -21.59 12.79
CA GLY A 624 24.42 -22.03 12.13
C GLY A 624 23.68 -23.18 12.82
N ASP A 625 24.29 -23.86 13.78
CA ASP A 625 23.68 -24.87 14.64
C ASP A 625 23.07 -24.29 15.93
N GLN A 626 23.33 -23.01 16.24
CA GLN A 626 22.74 -22.31 17.36
C GLN A 626 21.32 -21.84 17.01
N LEU A 627 20.32 -22.30 17.77
CA LEU A 627 18.89 -22.03 17.52
C LEU A 627 18.25 -21.06 18.53
N GLN A 628 19.07 -20.51 19.43
CA GLN A 628 18.64 -19.60 20.49
C GLN A 628 19.68 -18.51 20.72
N PHE A 629 19.22 -17.32 21.11
CA PHE A 629 20.07 -16.20 21.49
C PHE A 629 19.42 -15.39 22.60
N VAL A 630 20.23 -14.76 23.45
CA VAL A 630 19.74 -13.92 24.54
C VAL A 630 20.31 -12.52 24.38
N ASP A 631 19.42 -11.54 24.22
CA ASP A 631 19.74 -10.11 24.27
C ASP A 631 19.40 -9.53 25.65
N GLN A 632 20.07 -8.43 26.00
CA GLN A 632 19.85 -7.66 27.23
C GLN A 632 19.47 -6.22 26.88
N LEU A 633 18.21 -5.87 27.15
CA LEU A 633 17.65 -4.54 26.93
C LEU A 633 17.77 -3.69 28.20
N THR A 634 18.63 -2.68 28.16
CA THR A 634 18.83 -1.75 29.28
C THR A 634 17.77 -0.65 29.32
N THR A 635 17.24 -0.23 28.17
CA THR A 635 16.25 0.86 28.04
C THR A 635 14.86 0.35 27.68
N PRO A 636 13.77 0.96 28.17
CA PRO A 636 12.43 0.66 27.68
C PRO A 636 12.32 1.05 26.22
N GLY A 637 11.57 0.28 25.43
CA GLY A 637 11.54 0.52 24.00
C GLY A 637 10.70 -0.47 23.22
N PHE A 638 10.47 -0.10 21.97
CA PHE A 638 9.93 -0.95 20.93
C PHE A 638 11.11 -1.44 20.08
N TYR A 639 11.37 -2.74 20.12
CA TYR A 639 12.50 -3.36 19.42
C TYR A 639 12.01 -4.34 18.37
N LEU A 640 12.69 -4.33 17.23
CA LEU A 640 12.48 -5.24 16.12
C LEU A 640 13.72 -6.09 15.94
N TYR A 641 13.54 -7.41 15.91
CA TYR A 641 14.61 -8.37 15.64
C TYR A 641 14.40 -9.05 14.30
N ARG A 642 15.47 -9.21 13.53
CA ARG A 642 15.49 -9.99 12.29
C ARG A 642 16.65 -10.98 12.30
N LEU A 643 16.47 -12.10 11.61
CA LEU A 643 17.52 -13.09 11.43
C LEU A 643 17.68 -13.44 9.96
N ALA A 644 18.92 -13.52 9.50
CA ALA A 644 19.28 -14.07 8.20
C ALA A 644 20.33 -15.16 8.36
N GLY A 645 20.16 -16.28 7.67
CA GLY A 645 21.16 -17.34 7.60
C GLY A 645 22.11 -17.09 6.44
N ILE A 646 23.37 -17.47 6.59
CA ILE A 646 24.37 -17.36 5.53
C ILE A 646 24.96 -18.75 5.29
N ARG A 647 25.07 -19.11 4.01
CA ARG A 647 25.71 -20.34 3.58
C ARG A 647 26.50 -20.11 2.31
N GLU A 648 27.78 -20.51 2.30
CA GLU A 648 28.65 -20.40 1.11
C GLU A 648 28.66 -18.97 0.51
N GLY A 649 28.65 -17.94 1.37
CA GLY A 649 28.64 -16.53 0.96
C GLY A 649 27.29 -16.01 0.44
N ARG A 650 26.21 -16.82 0.50
CA ARG A 650 24.85 -16.42 0.14
C ARG A 650 24.01 -16.20 1.38
N GLU A 651 23.33 -15.06 1.45
CA GLU A 651 22.40 -14.72 2.53
C GLU A 651 20.98 -15.23 2.19
N SER A 652 20.27 -15.74 3.19
CA SER A 652 18.85 -16.05 3.09
C SER A 652 18.02 -14.77 3.07
N GLY A 653 16.73 -14.87 2.70
CA GLY A 653 15.78 -13.85 3.12
C GLY A 653 15.80 -13.70 4.66
N ALA A 654 15.49 -12.52 5.17
CA ALA A 654 15.33 -12.35 6.62
C ALA A 654 14.02 -12.98 7.09
N ALA A 655 14.03 -13.64 8.25
CA ALA A 655 12.81 -13.99 8.97
C ALA A 655 12.00 -12.69 9.22
N GLY A 656 10.67 -12.77 9.08
CA GLY A 656 9.78 -11.67 9.50
C GLY A 656 10.09 -11.25 10.95
N PRO A 657 9.98 -9.96 11.29
CA PRO A 657 10.62 -9.44 12.48
C PRO A 657 9.88 -9.92 13.72
N ALA A 658 10.64 -10.31 14.74
CA ALA A 658 10.06 -10.46 16.06
C ALA A 658 10.00 -9.10 16.76
N ILE A 659 8.79 -8.74 17.18
CA ILE A 659 8.51 -7.49 17.90
C ILE A 659 8.64 -7.76 19.40
N VAL A 660 9.45 -6.94 20.06
CA VAL A 660 9.68 -6.99 21.50
C VAL A 660 9.34 -5.63 22.09
N LEU A 661 8.43 -5.64 23.07
CA LEU A 661 7.96 -4.44 23.75
C LEU A 661 8.45 -4.47 25.19
N ARG A 662 9.36 -3.56 25.54
CA ARG A 662 9.75 -3.33 26.94
C ARG A 662 9.06 -2.08 27.45
N GLN A 663 8.02 -2.26 28.27
CA GLN A 663 7.22 -1.15 28.79
C GLN A 663 8.04 -0.26 29.73
N PRO A 664 7.78 1.07 29.75
CA PRO A 664 8.35 1.96 30.75
C PRO A 664 7.72 1.67 32.12
N VAL A 665 8.51 1.78 33.20
CA VAL A 665 7.99 1.73 34.57
C VAL A 665 7.48 3.12 34.94
N ARG A 666 6.23 3.22 35.41
CA ARG A 666 5.57 4.49 35.76
C ARG A 666 4.80 4.36 37.07
N GLU A 667 4.77 5.46 37.82
CA GLU A 667 3.99 5.60 39.04
C GLU A 667 2.84 6.58 38.82
N ALA A 668 1.75 6.41 39.57
CA ALA A 668 0.61 7.33 39.52
C ALA A 668 0.98 8.68 40.15
N VAL A 669 0.76 9.78 39.43
CA VAL A 669 1.01 11.14 39.93
C VAL A 669 -0.27 11.65 40.61
N GLY A 670 -0.24 11.78 41.93
CA GLY A 670 -1.35 12.37 42.70
C GLY A 670 -1.24 13.89 42.76
N ARG A 671 -2.28 14.59 42.29
CA ARG A 671 -2.37 16.06 42.23
C ARG A 671 -3.37 16.62 43.25
N ARG A 672 -3.09 17.83 43.71
CA ARG A 672 -4.01 18.68 44.50
C ARG A 672 -4.50 19.81 43.60
N PHE A 673 -5.78 20.18 43.71
CA PHE A 673 -6.42 21.24 42.94
C PHE A 673 -5.77 22.60 43.24
N LEU A 674 -4.99 23.13 42.29
CA LEU A 674 -4.44 24.48 42.32
C LEU A 674 -4.41 25.04 40.89
N PHE A 675 -5.57 25.19 40.26
CA PHE A 675 -5.70 25.81 38.94
C PHE A 675 -6.68 26.97 39.08
N ARG A 676 -6.17 28.20 39.23
CA ARG A 676 -7.00 29.39 39.42
C ARG A 676 -7.27 30.15 38.11
N ASP A 677 -6.48 29.91 37.07
CA ASP A 677 -6.41 30.81 35.91
C ASP A 677 -6.71 30.13 34.55
N GLU A 678 -7.09 28.84 34.51
CA GLU A 678 -7.24 28.10 33.24
C GLU A 678 -8.54 28.44 32.49
N LEU A 679 -9.66 28.59 33.20
CA LEU A 679 -10.93 28.99 32.59
C LEU A 679 -10.86 30.44 32.04
N GLU A 680 -9.98 31.28 32.60
CA GLU A 680 -9.75 32.65 32.09
C GLU A 680 -9.25 32.68 30.65
N ALA A 681 -8.56 31.63 30.19
CA ALA A 681 -8.14 31.51 28.79
C ALA A 681 -9.34 31.51 27.83
N PHE A 682 -10.47 30.92 28.25
CA PHE A 682 -11.72 30.90 27.50
C PHE A 682 -12.59 32.13 27.77
N SER A 683 -12.53 32.70 28.97
CA SER A 683 -13.36 33.85 29.35
C SER A 683 -13.12 35.06 28.44
N GLY A 684 -14.18 35.77 28.09
CA GLY A 684 -14.14 36.94 27.21
C GLY A 684 -15.06 36.82 26.01
N VAL A 685 -14.89 37.74 25.06
CA VAL A 685 -15.69 37.81 23.84
C VAL A 685 -14.90 37.19 22.69
N TRP A 686 -15.58 36.36 21.92
CA TRP A 686 -15.04 35.68 20.76
C TRP A 686 -15.92 35.98 19.55
N THR A 687 -15.31 36.32 18.43
CA THR A 687 -16.02 36.69 17.21
C THR A 687 -15.58 35.84 16.01
N ALA A 688 -16.52 35.62 15.09
CA ALA A 688 -16.28 35.00 13.79
C ALA A 688 -17.21 35.62 12.75
N LEU A 689 -16.88 35.46 11.47
CA LEU A 689 -17.76 35.84 10.36
C LEU A 689 -18.32 34.57 9.71
N ASP A 690 -19.61 34.57 9.41
CA ASP A 690 -20.31 33.45 8.78
C ASP A 690 -21.24 33.93 7.67
N TRP A 691 -21.44 33.13 6.64
CA TRP A 691 -22.36 33.44 5.55
C TRP A 691 -23.60 32.56 5.68
N ASP A 692 -24.77 33.20 5.86
CA ASP A 692 -26.00 32.52 6.25
C ASP A 692 -26.79 31.88 5.08
N GLY A 693 -26.28 32.00 3.85
CA GLY A 693 -26.93 31.45 2.66
C GLY A 693 -27.95 32.38 1.98
N GLU A 694 -28.46 33.40 2.68
CA GLU A 694 -29.64 34.16 2.25
C GLU A 694 -29.46 35.68 2.35
N SER A 695 -28.88 36.18 3.44
CA SER A 695 -28.91 37.60 3.83
C SER A 695 -27.54 38.29 3.78
N GLY A 696 -26.45 37.52 3.66
CA GLY A 696 -25.08 38.05 3.57
C GLY A 696 -24.15 37.54 4.68
N VAL A 697 -22.99 38.18 4.83
CA VAL A 697 -22.05 37.86 5.92
C VAL A 697 -22.60 38.44 7.23
N GLN A 698 -22.75 37.58 8.24
CA GLN A 698 -23.15 37.92 9.59
C GLN A 698 -21.99 37.71 10.57
N GLU A 699 -21.94 38.53 11.61
CA GLU A 699 -21.03 38.33 12.74
C GLU A 699 -21.62 37.30 13.70
N LEU A 700 -20.82 36.31 14.07
CA LEU A 700 -21.07 35.38 15.15
C LEU A 700 -20.30 35.87 16.37
N ARG A 701 -20.95 35.84 17.53
CA ARG A 701 -20.35 36.24 18.79
C ARG A 701 -20.63 35.21 19.87
N VAL A 702 -19.60 34.86 20.62
CA VAL A 702 -19.68 34.00 21.81
C VAL A 702 -19.05 34.77 22.98
N GLU A 703 -19.79 34.96 24.06
CA GLU A 703 -19.30 35.55 25.30
C GLU A 703 -19.23 34.45 26.36
N ILE A 704 -18.06 34.24 26.98
CA ILE A 704 -17.85 33.23 28.02
C ILE A 704 -17.50 33.93 29.33
N GLU A 705 -18.23 33.59 30.38
CA GLU A 705 -18.05 34.08 31.73
C GLU A 705 -17.81 32.91 32.69
N ALA A 706 -16.71 32.97 33.45
CA ALA A 706 -16.41 32.01 34.49
C ALA A 706 -17.33 32.19 35.71
N LEU A 707 -18.01 31.12 36.11
CA LEU A 707 -18.86 31.05 37.30
C LEU A 707 -18.14 30.25 38.40
N GLY A 708 -17.02 30.78 38.91
CA GLY A 708 -16.16 30.09 39.88
C GLY A 708 -15.00 29.35 39.19
N GLU A 709 -14.50 28.27 39.82
CA GLU A 709 -13.26 27.62 39.36
C GLU A 709 -13.45 26.80 38.07
N ASN A 710 -14.55 26.05 37.94
CA ASN A 710 -14.74 25.11 36.83
C ASN A 710 -16.06 25.32 36.06
N ALA A 711 -17.03 26.06 36.60
CA ALA A 711 -18.30 26.28 35.90
C ALA A 711 -18.21 27.52 35.02
N PHE A 712 -18.92 27.53 33.90
CA PHE A 712 -19.02 28.71 33.04
C PHE A 712 -20.44 28.92 32.54
N HIS A 713 -20.73 30.17 32.23
CA HIS A 713 -21.91 30.60 31.49
C HIS A 713 -21.45 31.18 30.15
N GLY A 714 -22.08 30.74 29.08
CA GLY A 714 -21.80 31.19 27.73
C GLY A 714 -23.04 31.81 27.09
N ARG A 715 -22.84 32.82 26.25
CA ARG A 715 -23.90 33.46 25.48
C ARG A 715 -23.50 33.53 24.01
N PHE A 716 -24.28 32.89 23.15
CA PHE A 716 -24.07 32.88 21.70
C PHE A 716 -25.06 33.79 20.98
N ARG A 717 -24.59 34.56 20.00
CA ARG A 717 -25.40 35.41 19.13
C ARG A 717 -24.94 35.28 17.67
N ALA A 718 -25.89 35.14 16.75
CA ALA A 718 -25.64 35.14 15.31
C ALA A 718 -26.35 36.33 14.65
N GLY A 719 -25.58 37.30 14.15
CA GLY A 719 -26.09 38.55 13.61
C GLY A 719 -27.03 39.27 14.58
N ASN A 720 -28.18 39.69 14.08
CA ASN A 720 -29.22 40.38 14.87
C ASN A 720 -30.22 39.43 15.56
N ARG A 721 -29.95 38.12 15.60
CA ARG A 721 -30.84 37.16 16.29
C ARG A 721 -30.72 37.33 17.81
N ALA A 722 -31.77 36.94 18.53
CA ALA A 722 -31.76 36.92 19.99
C ALA A 722 -30.64 35.99 20.50
N PRO A 723 -29.87 36.41 21.52
CA PRO A 723 -28.81 35.59 22.09
C PRO A 723 -29.39 34.36 22.77
N ARG A 724 -28.61 33.28 22.78
CA ARG A 724 -28.94 32.02 23.44
C ARG A 724 -27.86 31.70 24.48
N ASP A 725 -28.31 31.47 25.70
CA ASP A 725 -27.43 31.15 26.83
C ASP A 725 -27.18 29.64 26.91
N PHE A 726 -26.00 29.27 27.40
CA PHE A 726 -25.60 27.90 27.67
C PHE A 726 -24.68 27.85 28.90
N GLN A 727 -24.51 26.67 29.46
CA GLN A 727 -23.67 26.45 30.62
C GLN A 727 -22.96 25.11 30.53
N GLY A 728 -21.83 25.00 31.21
CA GLY A 728 -21.04 23.78 31.26
C GLY A 728 -20.01 23.80 32.38
N MET A 729 -19.19 22.74 32.38
CA MET A 729 -18.09 22.56 33.32
C MET A 729 -16.81 22.36 32.52
N HIS A 730 -15.80 23.18 32.81
CA HIS A 730 -14.43 23.00 32.36
C HIS A 730 -13.73 21.95 33.22
N VAL A 731 -12.90 21.13 32.57
CA VAL A 731 -12.06 20.15 33.25
C VAL A 731 -10.64 20.74 33.34
N PRO A 732 -10.04 20.83 34.53
CA PRO A 732 -8.67 21.31 34.67
C PRO A 732 -7.67 20.60 33.74
N GLY A 733 -6.80 21.38 33.09
CA GLY A 733 -5.84 20.98 32.06
C GLY A 733 -6.43 20.84 30.64
N SER A 734 -7.75 20.97 30.47
CA SER A 734 -8.43 20.82 29.19
C SER A 734 -8.28 22.07 28.32
N ARG A 735 -7.88 21.90 27.07
CA ARG A 735 -7.98 22.95 26.04
C ARG A 735 -9.35 23.04 25.41
N ILE A 736 -10.28 22.21 25.88
CA ILE A 736 -11.64 22.15 25.42
C ILE A 736 -12.58 22.63 26.52
N LEU A 737 -13.52 23.49 26.14
CA LEU A 737 -14.67 23.90 26.93
C LEU A 737 -15.92 23.27 26.32
N GLU A 738 -16.74 22.57 27.11
CA GLU A 738 -17.91 21.86 26.60
C GLU A 738 -19.12 22.01 27.53
N GLY A 739 -20.30 22.20 26.96
CA GLY A 739 -21.55 22.34 27.71
C GLY A 739 -22.77 22.44 26.80
N SER A 740 -23.90 21.84 27.17
CA SER A 740 -25.23 22.00 26.55
C SER A 740 -25.27 22.24 25.02
N GLY A 741 -24.63 21.36 24.24
CA GLY A 741 -24.62 21.45 22.77
C GLY A 741 -23.61 22.45 22.17
N PHE A 742 -22.70 22.97 22.99
CA PHE A 742 -21.58 23.84 22.65
C PHE A 742 -20.25 23.16 23.01
N ARG A 743 -19.27 23.32 22.13
CA ARG A 743 -17.87 22.94 22.34
C ARG A 743 -16.97 24.03 21.78
N MET A 744 -15.90 24.33 22.49
CA MET A 744 -14.84 25.23 22.05
C MET A 744 -13.49 24.63 22.36
N GLU A 745 -12.57 24.70 21.40
CA GLU A 745 -11.19 24.20 21.52
C GLU A 745 -10.20 25.33 21.23
N LEU A 746 -9.26 25.58 22.14
CA LEU A 746 -8.21 26.57 21.92
C LEU A 746 -7.14 26.02 20.96
N LEU A 747 -7.08 26.58 19.76
CA LEU A 747 -6.06 26.26 18.75
C LEU A 747 -4.73 26.94 19.13
N THR A 748 -4.82 28.25 19.37
CA THR A 748 -3.70 29.08 19.82
C THR A 748 -4.12 29.76 21.12
N PRO A 749 -3.43 29.52 22.25
CA PRO A 749 -3.80 30.10 23.53
C PRO A 749 -4.01 31.61 23.44
N GLY A 750 -5.24 32.06 23.71
CA GLY A 750 -5.62 33.47 23.74
C GLY A 750 -5.74 34.18 22.37
N GLN A 751 -5.57 33.50 21.23
CA GLN A 751 -5.67 34.13 19.91
C GLN A 751 -6.73 33.50 19.01
N GLU A 752 -6.79 32.17 18.93
CA GLU A 752 -7.67 31.47 18.01
C GLU A 752 -8.27 30.23 18.65
N SER A 753 -9.53 29.95 18.31
CA SER A 753 -10.26 28.78 18.79
C SER A 753 -11.13 28.19 17.68
N LEU A 754 -11.34 26.88 17.74
CA LEU A 754 -12.35 26.20 16.95
C LEU A 754 -13.59 26.02 17.82
N VAL A 755 -14.71 26.59 17.39
CA VAL A 755 -15.98 26.50 18.11
C VAL A 755 -16.95 25.65 17.29
N GLU A 756 -17.46 24.60 17.93
CA GLU A 756 -18.46 23.68 17.40
C GLU A 756 -19.77 23.83 18.21
N ILE A 757 -20.85 24.15 17.52
CA ILE A 757 -22.19 24.26 18.08
C ILE A 757 -23.05 23.20 17.40
N THR A 758 -23.46 22.20 18.17
CA THR A 758 -24.25 21.09 17.64
C THR A 758 -25.66 21.52 17.22
N ARG A 759 -26.25 20.74 16.31
CA ARG A 759 -27.59 20.99 15.79
C ARG A 759 -28.62 20.80 16.91
N GLY A 760 -29.28 21.89 17.32
CA GLY A 760 -30.19 21.87 18.46
C GLY A 760 -30.60 23.26 18.92
N GLU A 761 -30.75 23.43 20.24
CA GLU A 761 -31.21 24.67 20.85
C GLU A 761 -30.27 25.85 20.65
N LEU A 762 -28.99 25.67 20.32
CA LEU A 762 -28.05 26.77 20.10
C LEU A 762 -27.92 27.15 18.61
N SER A 763 -27.94 26.17 17.71
CA SER A 763 -27.95 26.38 16.26
C SER A 763 -28.85 25.35 15.55
N PRO A 764 -29.92 25.76 14.84
CA PRO A 764 -30.79 24.85 14.11
C PRO A 764 -30.11 24.06 12.97
N GLY A 765 -28.97 24.54 12.48
CA GLY A 765 -28.18 23.92 11.41
C GLY A 765 -26.95 23.15 11.88
N GLY A 766 -26.53 23.34 13.14
CA GLY A 766 -25.17 23.04 13.57
C GLY A 766 -24.18 24.04 12.95
N LEU A 767 -23.05 24.30 13.62
CA LEU A 767 -22.06 25.28 13.16
C LEU A 767 -20.68 24.91 13.68
N GLU A 768 -19.68 24.88 12.81
CA GLU A 768 -18.28 24.73 13.19
C GLU A 768 -17.47 25.87 12.53
N ARG A 769 -16.87 26.75 13.34
CA ARG A 769 -16.17 27.95 12.86
C ARG A 769 -14.96 28.27 13.72
N ALA A 770 -13.95 28.87 13.12
CA ALA A 770 -12.84 29.47 13.84
C ALA A 770 -13.27 30.83 14.41
N PHE A 771 -13.08 31.02 15.71
CA PHE A 771 -13.34 32.27 16.42
C PHE A 771 -12.02 32.88 16.91
N VAL A 772 -11.93 34.19 16.78
CA VAL A 772 -10.82 35.01 17.29
C VAL A 772 -11.29 35.69 18.57
N LYS A 773 -10.39 35.83 19.56
CA LYS A 773 -10.68 36.53 20.80
C LYS A 773 -10.60 38.05 20.55
N ASP A 774 -11.64 38.78 20.94
CA ASP A 774 -11.70 40.26 20.83
C ASP A 774 -10.72 40.95 21.80
#